data_AF-A0A212DYJ7-F1
#
_entry.id   AF-A0A212DYJ7-F1
#
_cell.length_a   1.000
_cell.length_b   1.000
_cell.length_c   1.000
_cell.angle_alpha   90.00
_cell.angle_beta   90.00
_cell.angle_gamma   90.00
#
_symmetry.space_group_name_H-M   'P 1'
#
loop_
_entity.id
_entity.type
_entity.pdbx_description
1 polymer ?
#
loop_
_entity_poly.entity_id
_entity_poly.type
_entity_poly.pdbx_seq_one_letter_code
_entity_poly.pdbx_strand_id
1 'polypeptide(L)'
;MIKKLLFLVGFIVLFCFSRSIVYAEEMHPIWDYNNFLFFERPTGEFGFRFMEESRQSSYDGKDGESRYRFFTEELRIEDNMFILRPRFLKLNFGFGVVFEQGGADYPSKGLLTDYKFRGEFLSGTPYSGSFFTEKQYKEYEHTPSSIYLMDMFRAGAGFRMGEEVMGWPINFNFKYSSRESENMFNEFNSFFKEGWKTFEADTKKEWDIFKLNFSSGITQYEREFVFGGEGYEAQSLNSYSHGSLFGKFLDDNLRTKTRVSLNSQSGINEYLNMKFGQDVNYWILQDKLQTLDAFLKFDVERITRDYSNVNDKEQNESGFFQTEENLMEIRIGFSHQLGTSLSSELEGILSKLSLSNYESLLTGIRGKTDYTKVIPWRGKFSSGYAFEFNDIARSGDGESFIKGESRILSGYSPIALKYENVQIESVEVFDLSGVVHYLEGIDYRVYRAGPKTYIERIVGTSILNGEAVFVDYKNKNPLGDIIESSHTVSLGVSLLDGLMEPYVRFFILNQEANGPIGLTEENIFLNPGASYIIGIRSRNIFEQWWNIERESSIELEENTQELYPFQRLTFKSSLSVPLPFIEGLKVSLSNNRTSIKYNKESGNDYTLLSNAFNVLYETRKMKVASGVSYDASAIGDTDRKVLSLFNGVSYKLRRWTVDLFARQAFEEYVTGARSTENDGLLVKFYISRKF
;
A
#
# COMPACT_ATOMS: atom_id res chain seq x y z
N MET A 1 -34.41 -15.09 -20.34
CA MET A 1 -34.88 -14.21 -19.24
C MET A 1 -35.98 -14.86 -18.39
N ILE A 2 -37.20 -15.09 -18.90
CA ILE A 2 -38.35 -15.59 -18.10
C ILE A 2 -38.12 -16.96 -17.41
N LYS A 3 -37.47 -17.92 -18.08
CA LYS A 3 -37.15 -19.24 -17.47
C LYS A 3 -36.12 -19.15 -16.33
N LYS A 4 -35.16 -18.22 -16.42
CA LYS A 4 -34.16 -17.97 -15.35
C LYS A 4 -34.79 -17.21 -14.17
N LEU A 5 -35.68 -16.25 -14.47
CA LEU A 5 -36.49 -15.54 -13.47
C LEU A 5 -37.39 -16.50 -12.66
N LEU A 6 -38.00 -17.50 -13.32
CA LEU A 6 -38.83 -18.51 -12.64
C LEU A 6 -38.01 -19.44 -11.72
N PHE A 7 -36.80 -19.82 -12.12
CA PHE A 7 -35.88 -20.58 -11.24
C PHE A 7 -35.46 -19.75 -10.02
N LEU A 8 -35.17 -18.46 -10.24
CA LEU A 8 -34.84 -17.49 -9.19
C LEU A 8 -35.98 -17.31 -8.17
N VAL A 9 -37.21 -17.11 -8.66
CA VAL A 9 -38.41 -16.97 -7.81
C VAL A 9 -38.68 -18.27 -7.04
N GLY A 10 -38.52 -19.44 -7.68
CA GLY A 10 -38.62 -20.73 -7.01
C GLY A 10 -37.59 -20.92 -5.89
N PHE A 11 -36.35 -20.48 -6.11
CA PHE A 11 -35.27 -20.57 -5.12
C PHE A 11 -35.46 -19.60 -3.96
N ILE A 12 -35.87 -18.35 -4.22
CA ILE A 12 -36.23 -17.36 -3.17
C ILE A 12 -37.36 -17.91 -2.30
N VAL A 13 -38.38 -18.53 -2.89
CA VAL A 13 -39.47 -19.17 -2.13
C VAL A 13 -38.92 -20.33 -1.27
N LEU A 14 -38.10 -21.23 -1.82
CA LEU A 14 -37.51 -22.33 -1.03
C LEU A 14 -36.62 -21.83 0.12
N PHE A 15 -35.84 -20.77 -0.12
CA PHE A 15 -34.91 -20.20 0.85
C PHE A 15 -35.61 -19.35 1.93
N CYS A 16 -36.71 -18.67 1.58
CA CYS A 16 -37.51 -17.85 2.49
C CYS A 16 -38.47 -18.66 3.38
N PHE A 17 -38.94 -19.84 2.95
CA PHE A 17 -39.95 -20.62 3.67
C PHE A 17 -39.41 -21.75 4.58
N SER A 18 -38.08 -21.89 4.73
CA SER A 18 -37.51 -22.75 5.76
C SER A 18 -37.78 -22.16 7.17
N ARG A 19 -38.78 -22.71 7.86
CA ARG A 19 -39.25 -22.21 9.17
C ARG A 19 -38.11 -22.18 10.20
N SER A 20 -37.97 -21.03 10.85
CA SER A 20 -37.08 -20.84 12.00
C SER A 20 -37.76 -21.35 13.28
N ILE A 21 -37.24 -22.43 13.87
CA ILE A 21 -37.53 -22.79 15.27
C ILE A 21 -36.53 -22.01 16.13
N VAL A 22 -37.07 -21.21 17.05
CA VAL A 22 -36.36 -20.35 17.99
C VAL A 22 -36.32 -21.05 19.33
N TYR A 23 -35.16 -21.50 19.79
CA TYR A 23 -34.80 -21.63 21.21
C TYR A 23 -33.27 -21.69 21.37
N ALA A 24 -32.79 -20.95 22.38
CA ALA A 24 -31.52 -21.00 23.15
C ALA A 24 -30.15 -21.18 22.43
N GLU A 25 -29.11 -20.62 23.06
CA GLU A 25 -27.70 -20.58 22.65
C GLU A 25 -26.97 -21.93 22.67
N GLU A 26 -27.67 -23.03 22.47
CA GLU A 26 -27.06 -24.35 22.23
C GLU A 26 -27.09 -24.63 20.72
N MET A 27 -25.93 -24.97 20.14
CA MET A 27 -25.84 -25.44 18.76
C MET A 27 -26.66 -26.73 18.62
N HIS A 28 -27.94 -26.61 18.25
CA HIS A 28 -28.76 -27.77 17.91
C HIS A 28 -28.49 -28.15 16.45
N PRO A 29 -27.91 -29.33 16.17
CA PRO A 29 -27.65 -29.80 14.82
C PRO A 29 -28.96 -29.85 14.00
N ILE A 30 -28.90 -29.41 12.74
CA ILE A 30 -30.04 -29.49 11.80
C ILE A 30 -30.38 -30.96 11.52
N TRP A 31 -29.36 -31.82 11.50
CA TRP A 31 -29.46 -33.28 11.47
C TRP A 31 -28.37 -33.89 12.36
N ASP A 32 -28.78 -34.71 13.32
CA ASP A 32 -27.88 -35.51 14.16
C ASP A 32 -27.92 -36.97 13.68
N TYR A 33 -27.04 -37.31 12.75
CA TYR A 33 -26.78 -38.72 12.42
C TYR A 33 -25.83 -39.28 13.50
N ASN A 34 -26.39 -39.91 14.52
CA ASN A 34 -25.67 -40.73 15.51
C ASN A 34 -24.48 -40.02 16.25
N ASN A 35 -24.50 -38.71 16.49
CA ASN A 35 -23.43 -37.90 17.12
C ASN A 35 -22.15 -37.69 16.28
N PHE A 36 -22.16 -37.94 14.97
CA PHE A 36 -20.94 -37.92 14.15
C PHE A 36 -20.77 -36.68 13.26
N LEU A 37 -21.87 -36.03 12.85
CA LEU A 37 -21.89 -34.91 11.90
C LEU A 37 -22.76 -33.78 12.44
N PHE A 38 -22.20 -32.58 12.52
CA PHE A 38 -22.92 -31.37 12.91
C PHE A 38 -22.86 -30.36 11.77
N PHE A 39 -24.01 -29.93 11.27
CA PHE A 39 -24.11 -28.82 10.32
C PHE A 39 -24.52 -27.57 11.08
N GLU A 40 -23.79 -26.47 10.89
CA GLU A 40 -24.32 -25.15 11.21
C GLU A 40 -25.36 -24.75 10.15
N ARG A 41 -26.02 -23.60 10.36
CA ARG A 41 -26.97 -23.11 9.37
C ARG A 41 -26.20 -22.43 8.23
N PRO A 42 -26.48 -22.77 6.96
CA PRO A 42 -25.78 -22.19 5.82
C PRO A 42 -26.08 -20.71 5.73
N THR A 43 -25.06 -19.87 5.68
CA THR A 43 -25.14 -18.46 5.30
C THR A 43 -25.19 -18.30 3.78
N GLY A 44 -25.70 -17.19 3.30
CA GLY A 44 -25.74 -16.94 1.86
C GLY A 44 -25.95 -15.48 1.53
N GLU A 45 -25.58 -15.12 0.33
CA GLU A 45 -25.67 -13.80 -0.26
C GLU A 45 -26.15 -13.93 -1.71
N PHE A 46 -27.05 -13.05 -2.10
CA PHE A 46 -27.53 -12.95 -3.46
C PHE A 46 -27.38 -11.51 -3.91
N GLY A 47 -26.59 -11.29 -4.96
CA GLY A 47 -26.22 -9.99 -5.49
C GLY A 47 -26.66 -9.79 -6.93
N PHE A 48 -26.91 -8.54 -7.29
CA PHE A 48 -26.97 -8.05 -8.65
C PHE A 48 -26.07 -6.84 -8.78
N ARG A 49 -25.50 -6.69 -9.96
CA ARG A 49 -24.66 -5.56 -10.31
C ARG A 49 -24.98 -5.11 -11.71
N PHE A 50 -25.01 -3.81 -11.87
CA PHE A 50 -25.10 -3.15 -13.15
C PHE A 50 -24.01 -2.09 -13.21
N MET A 51 -23.24 -2.09 -14.29
CA MET A 51 -22.22 -1.11 -14.56
C MET A 51 -22.39 -0.60 -16.00
N GLU A 52 -22.39 0.71 -16.16
CA GLU A 52 -22.41 1.35 -17.46
C GLU A 52 -21.30 2.40 -17.46
N GLU A 53 -20.47 2.38 -18.49
CA GLU A 53 -19.38 3.33 -18.66
C GLU A 53 -19.42 3.87 -20.09
N SER A 54 -19.30 5.18 -20.22
CA SER A 54 -19.17 5.89 -21.49
C SER A 54 -17.84 6.62 -21.47
N ARG A 55 -17.01 6.36 -22.48
CA ARG A 55 -15.72 7.01 -22.66
C ARG A 55 -15.72 7.79 -23.96
N GLN A 56 -15.41 9.07 -23.87
CA GLN A 56 -15.20 9.93 -25.03
C GLN A 56 -13.74 10.38 -25.01
N SER A 57 -13.01 10.10 -26.08
CA SER A 57 -11.62 10.54 -26.22
C SER A 57 -11.50 11.46 -27.43
N SER A 58 -10.78 12.57 -27.28
CA SER A 58 -10.42 13.45 -28.38
C SER A 58 -8.91 13.50 -28.55
N TYR A 59 -8.45 13.18 -29.76
CA TYR A 59 -7.04 13.18 -30.13
C TYR A 59 -6.87 13.93 -31.45
N ASP A 60 -6.15 15.06 -31.43
CA ASP A 60 -5.78 15.80 -32.64
C ASP A 60 -6.99 16.09 -33.56
N GLY A 61 -8.11 16.49 -32.94
CA GLY A 61 -9.37 16.80 -33.63
C GLY A 61 -10.20 15.58 -34.09
N LYS A 62 -9.80 14.36 -33.72
CA LYS A 62 -10.61 13.14 -33.90
C LYS A 62 -11.26 12.75 -32.59
N ASP A 63 -12.58 12.68 -32.60
CA ASP A 63 -13.37 12.21 -31.45
C ASP A 63 -13.70 10.72 -31.63
N GLY A 64 -13.44 9.93 -30.59
CA GLY A 64 -13.89 8.57 -30.43
C GLY A 64 -14.86 8.46 -29.26
N GLU A 65 -15.97 7.74 -29.43
CA GLU A 65 -16.90 7.43 -28.36
C GLU A 65 -17.00 5.90 -28.23
N SER A 66 -16.77 5.38 -27.03
CA SER A 66 -16.99 3.99 -26.68
C SER A 66 -17.91 3.88 -25.47
N ARG A 67 -18.84 2.93 -25.51
CA ARG A 67 -19.82 2.71 -24.44
C ARG A 67 -19.85 1.24 -24.06
N TYR A 68 -19.59 0.98 -22.79
CA TYR A 68 -19.53 -0.34 -22.20
C TYR A 68 -20.68 -0.53 -21.21
N ARG A 69 -21.35 -1.68 -21.27
CA ARG A 69 -22.44 -2.04 -20.36
C ARG A 69 -22.27 -3.47 -19.88
N PHE A 70 -22.26 -3.63 -18.57
CA PHE A 70 -22.08 -4.88 -17.87
C PHE A 70 -23.22 -5.10 -16.87
N PHE A 71 -23.81 -6.29 -16.91
CA PHE A 71 -24.77 -6.72 -15.92
C PHE A 71 -24.34 -8.07 -15.36
N THR A 72 -24.20 -8.17 -14.05
CA THR A 72 -23.71 -9.35 -13.35
C THR A 72 -24.73 -9.75 -12.28
N GLU A 73 -25.22 -10.98 -12.33
CA GLU A 73 -26.02 -11.60 -11.27
C GLU A 73 -25.11 -12.55 -10.48
N GLU A 74 -25.20 -12.57 -9.16
CA GLU A 74 -24.32 -13.36 -8.29
C GLU A 74 -25.13 -14.04 -7.20
N LEU A 75 -24.92 -15.33 -6.98
CA LEU A 75 -25.46 -16.09 -5.87
C LEU A 75 -24.30 -16.77 -5.15
N ARG A 76 -24.12 -16.51 -3.85
CA ARG A 76 -23.12 -17.17 -3.00
C ARG A 76 -23.81 -17.83 -1.81
N ILE A 77 -23.42 -19.06 -1.50
CA ILE A 77 -23.94 -19.83 -0.37
C ILE A 77 -22.72 -20.41 0.35
N GLU A 78 -22.59 -20.16 1.66
CA GLU A 78 -21.52 -20.70 2.51
C GLU A 78 -22.10 -21.47 3.69
N ASP A 79 -21.58 -22.65 3.98
CA ASP A 79 -21.99 -23.52 5.08
C ASP A 79 -20.80 -24.04 5.89
N ASN A 80 -21.01 -24.31 7.18
CA ASN A 80 -20.01 -24.91 8.08
C ASN A 80 -20.47 -26.30 8.51
N MET A 81 -19.55 -27.27 8.45
CA MET A 81 -19.78 -28.66 8.84
C MET A 81 -18.67 -29.16 9.78
N PHE A 82 -19.03 -29.87 10.84
CA PHE A 82 -18.11 -30.44 11.80
C PHE A 82 -18.27 -31.96 11.81
N ILE A 83 -17.16 -32.68 11.76
CA ILE A 83 -17.13 -34.15 11.82
C ILE A 83 -16.42 -34.56 13.12
N LEU A 84 -17.06 -35.41 13.94
CA LEU A 84 -16.46 -36.07 15.11
C LEU A 84 -15.90 -35.11 16.19
N ARG A 85 -16.78 -34.35 16.87
CA ARG A 85 -16.45 -33.32 17.89
C ARG A 85 -15.61 -32.16 17.32
N PRO A 86 -15.68 -30.94 17.91
CA PRO A 86 -15.00 -29.74 17.37
C PRO A 86 -13.46 -29.81 17.30
N ARG A 87 -12.83 -30.90 17.75
CA ARG A 87 -11.37 -31.05 17.82
C ARG A 87 -10.79 -32.00 16.77
N PHE A 88 -11.59 -32.80 16.04
CA PHE A 88 -11.06 -33.78 15.08
C PHE A 88 -11.00 -33.26 13.65
N LEU A 89 -12.13 -32.84 13.08
CA LEU A 89 -12.18 -32.30 11.72
C LEU A 89 -13.29 -31.26 11.60
N LYS A 90 -12.91 -30.03 11.27
CA LYS A 90 -13.81 -28.93 10.93
C LYS A 90 -13.73 -28.67 9.44
N LEU A 91 -14.85 -28.64 8.75
CA LEU A 91 -14.97 -28.36 7.32
C LEU A 91 -15.84 -27.11 7.11
N ASN A 92 -15.43 -26.19 6.25
CA ASN A 92 -16.22 -25.06 5.79
C ASN A 92 -16.31 -25.20 4.27
N PHE A 93 -17.52 -25.23 3.73
CA PHE A 93 -17.72 -25.31 2.29
C PHE A 93 -18.67 -24.20 1.85
N GLY A 94 -18.37 -23.58 0.72
CA GLY A 94 -19.21 -22.57 0.10
C GLY A 94 -19.14 -22.72 -1.41
N PHE A 95 -20.23 -22.37 -2.08
CA PHE A 95 -20.35 -22.38 -3.53
C PHE A 95 -21.09 -21.13 -3.96
N GLY A 96 -20.73 -20.62 -5.12
CA GLY A 96 -21.41 -19.49 -5.73
C GLY A 96 -21.42 -19.59 -7.25
N VAL A 97 -22.43 -18.96 -7.82
CA VAL A 97 -22.68 -18.90 -9.24
C VAL A 97 -22.85 -17.44 -9.63
N VAL A 98 -22.07 -17.01 -10.61
CA VAL A 98 -22.11 -15.67 -11.21
C VAL A 98 -22.61 -15.85 -12.64
N PHE A 99 -23.65 -15.13 -13.01
CA PHE A 99 -24.17 -15.04 -14.36
C PHE A 99 -23.90 -13.65 -14.91
N GLU A 100 -23.10 -13.57 -15.96
CA GLU A 100 -22.76 -12.29 -16.59
C GLU A 100 -23.53 -12.11 -17.91
N GLN A 101 -23.96 -10.88 -18.17
CA GLN A 101 -24.67 -10.45 -19.38
C GLN A 101 -24.12 -9.07 -19.78
N GLY A 102 -23.47 -8.96 -20.94
CA GLY A 102 -22.84 -7.72 -21.40
C GLY A 102 -22.58 -7.73 -22.90
N GLY A 103 -22.45 -6.54 -23.50
CA GLY A 103 -22.30 -6.35 -24.96
C GLY A 103 -20.87 -6.55 -25.50
N ALA A 104 -19.89 -6.76 -24.63
CA ALA A 104 -18.59 -7.29 -25.01
C ALA A 104 -18.68 -8.81 -24.86
N ASP A 105 -18.23 -9.56 -25.87
CA ASP A 105 -18.22 -11.03 -25.90
C ASP A 105 -17.33 -11.60 -24.79
N TYR A 106 -17.77 -11.52 -23.53
CA TYR A 106 -17.15 -12.26 -22.45
C TYR A 106 -17.49 -13.73 -22.67
N PRO A 107 -16.51 -14.61 -22.95
CA PRO A 107 -16.78 -16.03 -23.05
C PRO A 107 -17.44 -16.46 -21.74
N SER A 108 -18.67 -16.97 -21.81
CA SER A 108 -19.42 -17.39 -20.63
C SER A 108 -18.64 -18.50 -19.92
N LYS A 109 -17.80 -18.13 -18.96
CA LYS A 109 -17.08 -19.08 -18.10
C LYS A 109 -18.13 -19.82 -17.27
N GLY A 110 -17.90 -21.12 -17.05
CA GLY A 110 -18.94 -22.10 -16.69
C GLY A 110 -19.80 -21.79 -15.45
N LEU A 111 -20.83 -22.60 -15.25
CA LEU A 111 -21.91 -22.41 -14.26
C LEU A 111 -21.48 -22.42 -12.77
N LEU A 112 -20.21 -22.72 -12.46
CA LEU A 112 -19.66 -22.70 -11.10
C LEU A 112 -18.43 -21.78 -11.07
N THR A 113 -18.66 -20.54 -10.69
CA THR A 113 -17.69 -19.45 -10.79
C THR A 113 -16.97 -19.21 -9.46
N ASP A 114 -17.67 -19.43 -8.34
CA ASP A 114 -17.12 -19.27 -7.00
C ASP A 114 -17.25 -20.58 -6.20
N TYR A 115 -16.21 -20.94 -5.47
CA TYR A 115 -16.31 -21.97 -4.44
C TYR A 115 -15.26 -21.76 -3.37
N LYS A 116 -15.51 -22.33 -2.20
CA LYS A 116 -14.63 -22.26 -1.04
C LYS A 116 -14.74 -23.58 -0.31
N PHE A 117 -13.62 -24.19 -0.02
CA PHE A 117 -13.55 -25.42 0.75
C PHE A 117 -12.38 -25.25 1.69
N ARG A 118 -12.60 -25.33 2.98
CA ARG A 118 -11.57 -25.22 4.01
C ARG A 118 -11.74 -26.37 4.98
N GLY A 119 -10.64 -26.93 5.43
CA GLY A 119 -10.64 -27.95 6.46
C GLY A 119 -9.57 -27.69 7.49
N GLU A 120 -9.86 -28.01 8.74
CA GLU A 120 -8.90 -28.03 9.85
C GLU A 120 -9.03 -29.40 10.52
N PHE A 121 -7.93 -30.15 10.60
CA PHE A 121 -7.89 -31.41 11.31
C PHE A 121 -7.08 -31.26 12.61
N LEU A 122 -7.55 -31.94 13.64
CA LEU A 122 -6.92 -32.01 14.96
C LEU A 122 -6.72 -30.63 15.60
N SER A 123 -7.68 -29.73 15.40
CA SER A 123 -7.64 -28.37 15.95
C SER A 123 -7.56 -28.42 17.48
N GLY A 124 -6.42 -27.97 18.02
CA GLY A 124 -6.14 -27.96 19.46
C GLY A 124 -5.32 -29.15 19.97
N THR A 125 -4.78 -30.00 19.10
CA THR A 125 -3.72 -30.94 19.47
C THR A 125 -2.33 -30.34 19.18
N PRO A 126 -1.25 -30.95 19.69
CA PRO A 126 0.12 -30.61 19.32
C PRO A 126 0.46 -30.88 17.84
N TYR A 127 -0.44 -31.42 17.02
CA TYR A 127 -0.22 -31.59 15.59
C TYR A 127 -1.54 -31.34 14.86
N SER A 128 -1.63 -30.18 14.23
CA SER A 128 -2.82 -29.77 13.49
C SER A 128 -2.45 -29.53 12.05
N GLY A 129 -3.43 -29.65 11.17
CA GLY A 129 -3.26 -29.14 9.83
C GLY A 129 -4.53 -28.58 9.28
N SER A 130 -4.37 -27.88 8.17
CA SER A 130 -5.44 -27.22 7.47
C SER A 130 -5.25 -27.40 5.99
N PHE A 131 -6.33 -27.29 5.24
CA PHE A 131 -6.28 -27.16 3.81
C PHE A 131 -7.36 -26.18 3.37
N PHE A 132 -7.15 -25.58 2.21
CA PHE A 132 -8.19 -24.81 1.57
C PHE A 132 -8.08 -24.88 0.05
N THR A 133 -9.21 -24.68 -0.61
CA THR A 133 -9.29 -24.32 -2.01
C THR A 133 -10.44 -23.33 -2.17
N GLU A 134 -10.20 -22.26 -2.90
CA GLU A 134 -11.11 -21.13 -3.01
C GLU A 134 -10.96 -20.56 -4.41
N LYS A 135 -12.03 -20.56 -5.18
CA LYS A 135 -12.15 -19.78 -6.40
C LYS A 135 -13.13 -18.64 -6.13
N GLN A 136 -12.70 -17.42 -6.42
CA GLN A 136 -13.50 -16.21 -6.23
C GLN A 136 -13.29 -15.24 -7.38
N TYR A 137 -14.40 -14.74 -7.91
CA TYR A 137 -14.41 -13.51 -8.67
C TYR A 137 -14.20 -12.32 -7.74
N LYS A 138 -13.08 -11.60 -7.92
CA LYS A 138 -12.82 -10.35 -7.23
C LYS A 138 -12.97 -9.15 -8.14
N GLU A 139 -13.51 -8.10 -7.55
CA GLU A 139 -13.59 -6.77 -8.13
C GLU A 139 -12.29 -6.02 -7.94
N TYR A 140 -11.79 -5.43 -9.03
CA TYR A 140 -10.69 -4.49 -9.03
C TYR A 140 -11.17 -3.17 -9.62
N GLU A 141 -11.24 -2.13 -8.79
CA GLU A 141 -11.56 -0.76 -9.21
C GLU A 141 -10.37 -0.17 -9.95
N HIS A 142 -10.52 0.14 -11.24
CA HIS A 142 -9.43 0.61 -12.10
C HIS A 142 -9.49 2.11 -12.37
N THR A 143 -10.70 2.65 -12.52
CA THR A 143 -11.06 4.08 -12.48
C THR A 143 -12.21 4.24 -11.46
N PRO A 144 -12.64 5.46 -11.09
CA PRO A 144 -13.79 5.63 -10.19
C PRO A 144 -15.11 5.13 -10.81
N SER A 145 -15.10 4.97 -12.15
CA SER A 145 -16.19 4.51 -13.01
C SER A 145 -16.12 3.02 -13.39
N SER A 146 -14.93 2.40 -13.37
CA SER A 146 -14.71 1.05 -13.91
C SER A 146 -14.25 0.04 -12.87
N ILE A 147 -14.87 -1.14 -12.93
CA ILE A 147 -14.52 -2.31 -12.12
C ILE A 147 -14.26 -3.49 -13.05
N TYR A 148 -13.13 -4.16 -12.86
CA TYR A 148 -12.78 -5.39 -13.54
C TYR A 148 -13.11 -6.58 -12.66
N LEU A 149 -13.61 -7.63 -13.28
CA LEU A 149 -13.77 -8.93 -12.66
C LEU A 149 -12.53 -9.77 -12.95
N MET A 150 -11.87 -10.22 -11.90
CA MET A 150 -10.70 -11.07 -12.01
C MET A 150 -10.99 -12.43 -11.36
N ASP A 151 -10.77 -13.50 -12.12
CA ASP A 151 -10.84 -14.87 -11.65
C ASP A 151 -9.65 -15.11 -10.71
N MET A 152 -9.89 -15.20 -9.41
CA MET A 152 -8.85 -15.61 -8.47
C MET A 152 -9.08 -17.05 -8.05
N PHE A 153 -8.06 -17.88 -8.22
CA PHE A 153 -8.01 -19.20 -7.62
C PHE A 153 -6.95 -19.21 -6.53
N ARG A 154 -7.26 -19.86 -5.41
CA ARG A 154 -6.33 -20.07 -4.31
C ARG A 154 -6.50 -21.49 -3.79
N ALA A 155 -5.40 -22.14 -3.46
CA ALA A 155 -5.42 -23.41 -2.76
C ALA A 155 -4.26 -23.44 -1.78
N GLY A 156 -4.32 -24.30 -0.78
CA GLY A 156 -3.21 -24.45 0.12
C GLY A 156 -3.42 -25.53 1.15
N ALA A 157 -2.34 -25.87 1.82
CA ALA A 157 -2.30 -26.78 2.94
C ALA A 157 -1.34 -26.24 3.99
N GLY A 158 -1.74 -26.26 5.25
CA GLY A 158 -0.91 -25.91 6.38
C GLY A 158 -0.73 -27.12 7.29
N PHE A 159 0.45 -27.28 7.85
CA PHE A 159 0.74 -28.29 8.86
C PHE A 159 1.54 -27.67 9.99
N ARG A 160 1.08 -27.87 11.23
CA ARG A 160 1.69 -27.34 12.43
C ARG A 160 2.07 -28.47 13.35
N MET A 161 3.36 -28.55 13.68
CA MET A 161 3.88 -29.33 14.81
C MET A 161 4.06 -28.38 16.00
N GLY A 162 3.41 -28.70 17.11
CA GLY A 162 3.51 -28.01 18.39
C GLY A 162 4.81 -28.32 19.11
N GLU A 163 5.11 -27.51 20.12
CA GLU A 163 6.31 -27.65 20.93
C GLU A 163 6.35 -29.00 21.66
N GLU A 164 5.20 -29.56 22.03
CA GLU A 164 5.12 -30.82 22.77
C GLU A 164 5.61 -32.04 21.97
N VAL A 165 5.72 -31.94 20.64
CA VAL A 165 6.11 -33.07 19.77
C VAL A 165 7.61 -33.06 19.47
N MET A 166 8.13 -31.92 19.01
CA MET A 166 9.51 -31.79 18.50
C MET A 166 10.41 -31.01 19.46
N GLY A 167 9.87 -30.56 20.60
CA GLY A 167 10.48 -29.58 21.48
C GLY A 167 10.51 -28.17 20.91
N TRP A 168 10.12 -27.96 19.64
CA TRP A 168 10.15 -26.68 18.93
C TRP A 168 8.90 -26.60 18.03
N PRO A 169 8.11 -25.51 18.07
CA PRO A 169 6.94 -25.40 17.21
C PRO A 169 7.38 -25.10 15.77
N ILE A 170 6.92 -25.87 14.80
CA ILE A 170 7.23 -25.68 13.37
C ILE A 170 5.92 -25.65 12.59
N ASN A 171 5.74 -24.61 11.78
CA ASN A 171 4.64 -24.47 10.86
C ASN A 171 5.15 -24.60 9.42
N PHE A 172 4.47 -25.38 8.60
CA PHE A 172 4.67 -25.48 7.17
C PHE A 172 3.39 -25.01 6.48
N ASN A 173 3.50 -24.14 5.49
CA ASN A 173 2.38 -23.64 4.71
C ASN A 173 2.71 -23.74 3.22
N PHE A 174 1.91 -24.49 2.49
CA PHE A 174 1.89 -24.51 1.04
C PHE A 174 0.68 -23.70 0.57
N LYS A 175 0.89 -22.77 -0.36
CA LYS A 175 -0.14 -21.93 -0.95
C LYS A 175 0.07 -21.88 -2.45
N TYR A 176 -1.00 -21.99 -3.20
CA TYR A 176 -1.06 -21.67 -4.61
C TYR A 176 -2.09 -20.57 -4.78
N SER A 177 -1.77 -19.54 -5.55
CA SER A 177 -2.73 -18.53 -5.98
C SER A 177 -2.56 -18.36 -7.47
N SER A 178 -3.64 -18.24 -8.23
CA SER A 178 -3.60 -17.74 -9.59
C SER A 178 -4.65 -16.69 -9.80
N ARG A 179 -4.42 -15.84 -10.78
CA ARG A 179 -5.29 -14.77 -11.21
C ARG A 179 -5.35 -14.81 -12.71
N GLU A 180 -6.54 -14.90 -13.25
CA GLU A 180 -6.77 -14.81 -14.68
C GLU A 180 -7.64 -13.59 -14.93
N SER A 181 -7.19 -12.73 -15.84
CA SER A 181 -7.93 -11.56 -16.26
C SER A 181 -7.88 -11.47 -17.77
N GLU A 182 -9.01 -11.10 -18.35
CA GLU A 182 -9.14 -10.83 -19.77
C GLU A 182 -9.57 -9.37 -19.88
N ASN A 183 -8.67 -8.53 -20.38
CA ASN A 183 -8.92 -7.11 -20.55
C ASN A 183 -9.26 -6.85 -22.02
N MET A 184 -10.54 -6.56 -22.25
CA MET A 184 -11.11 -6.25 -23.57
C MET A 184 -11.38 -4.74 -23.77
N PHE A 185 -10.80 -3.86 -22.94
CA PHE A 185 -11.13 -2.43 -23.00
C PHE A 185 -10.50 -1.68 -24.17
N ASN A 186 -9.59 -2.30 -24.94
CA ASN A 186 -8.99 -1.72 -26.14
C ASN A 186 -9.13 -2.68 -27.34
N GLU A 187 -8.93 -2.18 -28.57
CA GLU A 187 -8.83 -3.00 -29.81
C GLU A 187 -7.77 -4.13 -29.72
N PHE A 188 -6.96 -4.13 -28.66
CA PHE A 188 -6.03 -5.19 -28.32
C PHE A 188 -6.65 -6.08 -27.23
N ASN A 189 -7.10 -7.27 -27.62
CA ASN A 189 -7.43 -8.34 -26.67
C ASN A 189 -6.17 -8.68 -25.89
N SER A 190 -6.12 -8.25 -24.63
CA SER A 190 -5.04 -8.63 -23.71
C SER A 190 -5.57 -9.65 -22.71
N PHE A 191 -5.11 -10.88 -22.86
CA PHE A 191 -5.32 -11.93 -21.86
C PHE A 191 -4.08 -11.97 -20.98
N PHE A 192 -4.24 -12.01 -19.66
CA PHE A 192 -3.15 -12.37 -18.78
C PHE A 192 -3.57 -13.41 -17.73
N LYS A 193 -2.65 -14.34 -17.48
CA LYS A 193 -2.75 -15.36 -16.45
C LYS A 193 -1.52 -15.27 -15.59
N GLU A 194 -1.72 -15.08 -14.30
CA GLU A 194 -0.67 -15.03 -13.29
C GLU A 194 -0.85 -16.15 -12.27
N GLY A 195 0.25 -16.74 -11.83
CA GLY A 195 0.29 -17.79 -10.83
C GLY A 195 1.40 -17.53 -9.82
N TRP A 196 1.14 -17.86 -8.56
CA TRP A 196 2.09 -17.87 -7.45
C TRP A 196 2.01 -19.22 -6.74
N LYS A 197 3.11 -19.96 -6.67
CA LYS A 197 3.25 -21.17 -5.86
C LYS A 197 4.20 -20.86 -4.71
N THR A 198 3.69 -20.81 -3.50
CA THR A 198 4.42 -20.44 -2.29
C THR A 198 4.53 -21.63 -1.34
N PHE A 199 5.74 -21.92 -0.90
CA PHE A 199 6.01 -22.79 0.23
C PHE A 199 6.66 -21.95 1.33
N GLU A 200 6.18 -22.04 2.55
CA GLU A 200 6.70 -21.32 3.72
C GLU A 200 6.90 -22.31 4.87
N ALA A 201 7.98 -22.13 5.61
CA ALA A 201 8.22 -22.78 6.88
C ALA A 201 8.58 -21.72 7.93
N ASP A 202 7.95 -21.74 9.10
CA ASP A 202 8.25 -20.82 10.19
C ASP A 202 8.30 -21.51 11.55
N THR A 203 9.10 -20.95 12.44
CA THR A 203 9.20 -21.36 13.83
C THR A 203 9.42 -20.15 14.72
N LYS A 204 8.78 -20.16 15.88
CA LYS A 204 8.94 -19.14 16.92
C LYS A 204 9.06 -19.83 18.26
N LYS A 205 10.21 -19.65 18.91
CA LYS A 205 10.46 -20.21 20.23
C LYS A 205 10.94 -19.13 21.19
N GLU A 206 10.36 -19.13 22.38
CA GLU A 206 10.65 -18.16 23.42
C GLU A 206 11.03 -18.92 24.69
N TRP A 207 12.25 -18.66 25.16
CA TRP A 207 12.79 -19.05 26.44
C TRP A 207 12.82 -17.80 27.34
N ASP A 208 13.02 -17.98 28.64
CA ASP A 208 13.03 -16.87 29.62
C ASP A 208 14.01 -15.73 29.26
N ILE A 209 15.11 -16.08 28.59
CA ILE A 209 16.22 -15.18 28.30
C ILE A 209 16.38 -14.93 26.79
N PHE A 210 15.84 -15.80 25.93
CA PHE A 210 16.07 -15.79 24.49
C PHE A 210 14.79 -16.02 23.69
N LYS A 211 14.72 -15.43 22.50
CA LYS A 211 13.61 -15.60 21.56
C LYS A 211 14.18 -15.77 20.16
N LEU A 212 13.89 -16.92 19.56
CA LEU A 212 14.25 -17.23 18.18
C LEU A 212 12.99 -17.15 17.32
N ASN A 213 13.08 -16.43 16.20
CA ASN A 213 12.08 -16.50 15.13
C ASN A 213 12.82 -16.83 13.84
N PHE A 214 12.37 -17.85 13.13
CA PHE A 214 12.90 -18.20 11.81
C PHE A 214 11.73 -18.41 10.85
N SER A 215 11.88 -17.92 9.63
CA SER A 215 10.92 -18.10 8.54
C SER A 215 11.69 -18.26 7.24
N SER A 216 11.32 -19.23 6.42
CA SER A 216 11.89 -19.45 5.10
C SER A 216 10.76 -19.73 4.14
N GLY A 217 10.91 -19.34 2.87
CA GLY A 217 9.92 -19.66 1.87
C GLY A 217 10.45 -19.54 0.45
N ILE A 218 9.74 -20.17 -0.47
CA ILE A 218 9.98 -20.13 -1.91
C ILE A 218 8.67 -19.77 -2.57
N THR A 219 8.65 -18.77 -3.43
CA THR A 219 7.51 -18.35 -4.24
C THR A 219 7.90 -18.37 -5.71
N GLN A 220 7.32 -19.29 -6.47
CA GLN A 220 7.41 -19.29 -7.92
C GLN A 220 6.29 -18.43 -8.50
N TYR A 221 6.63 -17.49 -9.36
CA TYR A 221 5.70 -16.67 -10.15
C TYR A 221 5.73 -17.10 -11.62
N GLU A 222 4.56 -17.21 -12.22
CA GLU A 222 4.37 -17.54 -13.63
C GLU A 222 3.37 -16.52 -14.19
N ARG A 223 3.70 -15.88 -15.32
CA ARG A 223 2.80 -15.00 -16.07
C ARG A 223 2.79 -15.39 -17.54
N GLU A 224 1.60 -15.57 -18.08
CA GLU A 224 1.35 -15.66 -19.51
C GLU A 224 0.54 -14.45 -19.91
N PHE A 225 0.90 -13.76 -21.00
CA PHE A 225 0.02 -12.74 -21.57
C PHE A 225 0.07 -12.71 -23.09
N VAL A 226 -1.03 -12.27 -23.70
CA VAL A 226 -1.13 -12.09 -25.16
C VAL A 226 -1.30 -10.61 -25.45
N PHE A 227 -0.46 -10.04 -26.30
CA PHE A 227 -0.57 -8.66 -26.76
C PHE A 227 -0.37 -8.59 -28.26
N GLY A 228 -1.29 -7.93 -28.98
CA GLY A 228 -1.21 -7.84 -30.44
C GLY A 228 -1.26 -9.17 -31.20
N GLY A 229 -1.73 -10.25 -30.56
CA GLY A 229 -1.74 -11.61 -31.10
C GLY A 229 -0.46 -12.41 -30.85
N GLU A 230 0.57 -11.82 -30.23
CA GLU A 230 1.76 -12.51 -29.78
C GLU A 230 1.61 -12.94 -28.31
N GLY A 231 2.00 -14.19 -28.01
CA GLY A 231 1.99 -14.73 -26.65
C GLY A 231 3.37 -14.62 -26.01
N TYR A 232 3.41 -14.16 -24.77
CA TYR A 232 4.62 -14.00 -23.96
C TYR A 232 4.45 -14.81 -22.67
N GLU A 233 5.52 -15.50 -22.26
CA GLU A 233 5.58 -16.25 -21.01
C GLU A 233 6.76 -15.76 -20.18
N ALA A 234 6.51 -15.55 -18.90
CA ALA A 234 7.39 -14.94 -17.94
C ALA A 234 7.38 -15.80 -16.66
N GLN A 235 8.55 -16.29 -16.23
CA GLN A 235 8.66 -17.07 -14.99
C GLN A 235 9.73 -16.48 -14.09
N SER A 236 9.45 -16.44 -12.78
CA SER A 236 10.44 -16.12 -11.76
C SER A 236 10.30 -17.00 -10.54
N LEU A 237 11.39 -17.18 -9.81
CA LEU A 237 11.45 -17.97 -8.59
C LEU A 237 12.10 -17.12 -7.51
N ASN A 238 11.31 -16.74 -6.52
CA ASN A 238 11.75 -15.98 -5.36
C ASN A 238 11.99 -16.94 -4.20
N SER A 239 13.13 -16.86 -3.53
CA SER A 239 13.35 -17.55 -2.26
C SER A 239 13.68 -16.54 -1.17
N TYR A 240 13.25 -16.79 0.05
CA TYR A 240 13.63 -15.97 1.19
C TYR A 240 13.89 -16.85 2.41
N SER A 241 14.76 -16.37 3.29
CA SER A 241 15.07 -16.97 4.57
C SER A 241 15.41 -15.86 5.53
N HIS A 242 14.64 -15.73 6.61
CA HIS A 242 14.79 -14.72 7.63
C HIS A 242 14.88 -15.39 9.01
N GLY A 243 15.96 -15.11 9.73
CA GLY A 243 16.15 -15.50 11.12
C GLY A 243 16.36 -14.28 12.00
N SER A 244 15.78 -14.29 13.19
CA SER A 244 16.08 -13.32 14.25
C SER A 244 16.26 -14.04 15.58
N LEU A 245 17.29 -13.64 16.31
CA LEU A 245 17.57 -14.07 17.67
C LEU A 245 17.57 -12.83 18.55
N PHE A 246 16.69 -12.79 19.54
CA PHE A 246 16.64 -11.76 20.56
C PHE A 246 17.02 -12.38 21.91
N GLY A 247 17.79 -11.69 22.73
CA GLY A 247 18.08 -12.19 24.07
C GLY A 247 18.57 -11.14 25.04
N LYS A 248 18.42 -11.44 26.33
CA LYS A 248 19.05 -10.72 27.44
C LYS A 248 20.40 -11.38 27.73
N PHE A 249 21.46 -10.62 27.91
CA PHE A 249 22.79 -11.17 28.21
C PHE A 249 23.22 -10.69 29.59
N LEU A 250 23.60 -11.63 30.48
CA LEU A 250 24.17 -11.38 31.82
C LEU A 250 23.22 -10.75 32.85
N ASP A 251 22.40 -9.76 32.48
CA ASP A 251 21.40 -9.09 33.33
C ASP A 251 20.16 -8.60 32.54
N ASP A 252 19.23 -7.90 33.22
CA ASP A 252 18.03 -7.33 32.59
C ASP A 252 18.29 -6.07 31.74
N ASN A 253 19.51 -5.52 31.81
CA ASN A 253 19.90 -4.23 31.24
C ASN A 253 20.55 -4.36 29.87
N LEU A 254 21.29 -5.44 29.61
CA LEU A 254 21.89 -5.71 28.30
C LEU A 254 20.98 -6.58 27.44
N ARG A 255 20.57 -6.04 26.29
CA ARG A 255 19.68 -6.70 25.32
C ARG A 255 20.35 -6.73 23.96
N THR A 256 20.30 -7.87 23.29
CA THR A 256 20.79 -7.99 21.91
C THR A 256 19.73 -8.56 21.00
N LYS A 257 19.80 -8.16 19.74
CA LYS A 257 18.96 -8.63 18.66
C LYS A 257 19.81 -8.84 17.42
N THR A 258 20.03 -10.09 17.04
CA THR A 258 20.66 -10.46 15.77
C THR A 258 19.58 -10.80 14.75
N ARG A 259 19.75 -10.33 13.52
CA ARG A 259 18.86 -10.52 12.37
C ARG A 259 19.70 -10.97 11.19
N VAL A 260 19.27 -12.02 10.50
CA VAL A 260 19.87 -12.49 9.25
C VAL A 260 18.74 -12.67 8.26
N SER A 261 18.86 -12.12 7.07
CA SER A 261 17.93 -12.35 5.97
C SER A 261 18.67 -12.59 4.67
N LEU A 262 18.26 -13.62 3.96
CA LEU A 262 18.69 -13.95 2.62
C LEU A 262 17.44 -13.95 1.74
N ASN A 263 17.40 -13.12 0.72
CA ASN A 263 16.35 -13.13 -0.30
C ASN A 263 17.02 -13.35 -1.65
N SER A 264 16.47 -14.19 -2.51
CA SER A 264 16.91 -14.31 -3.89
C SER A 264 15.71 -14.36 -4.82
N GLN A 265 15.93 -14.01 -6.08
CA GLN A 265 14.99 -14.09 -7.18
C GLN A 265 15.78 -14.54 -8.40
N SER A 266 15.29 -15.54 -9.14
CA SER A 266 15.88 -16.02 -10.39
C SER A 266 14.82 -16.06 -11.49
N GLY A 267 15.20 -15.87 -12.75
CA GLY A 267 14.28 -15.85 -13.89
C GLY A 267 14.49 -14.56 -14.70
N ILE A 268 13.40 -13.84 -14.96
CA ILE A 268 13.40 -12.61 -15.77
C ILE A 268 14.43 -11.58 -15.23
N ASN A 269 14.46 -11.37 -13.91
CA ASN A 269 15.39 -10.48 -13.23
C ASN A 269 16.09 -11.26 -12.13
N GLU A 270 17.36 -11.60 -12.30
CA GLU A 270 18.10 -12.29 -11.24
C GLU A 270 18.53 -11.28 -10.17
N TYR A 271 18.23 -11.58 -8.93
CA TYR A 271 18.57 -10.74 -7.79
C TYR A 271 18.91 -11.60 -6.58
N LEU A 272 19.95 -11.22 -5.85
CA LEU A 272 20.33 -11.79 -4.58
C LEU A 272 20.49 -10.65 -3.57
N ASN A 273 19.70 -10.67 -2.50
CA ASN A 273 19.88 -9.83 -1.32
C ASN A 273 20.37 -10.66 -0.14
N MET A 274 21.45 -10.24 0.48
CA MET A 274 21.89 -10.71 1.77
C MET A 274 21.89 -9.53 2.73
N LYS A 275 21.10 -9.59 3.80
CA LYS A 275 21.20 -8.65 4.93
C LYS A 275 21.56 -9.35 6.22
N PHE A 276 22.49 -8.77 6.94
CA PHE A 276 22.87 -9.12 8.29
C PHE A 276 22.71 -7.88 9.16
N GLY A 277 22.09 -8.00 10.32
CA GLY A 277 21.90 -6.91 11.25
C GLY A 277 22.11 -7.36 12.68
N GLN A 278 22.73 -6.53 13.51
CA GLN A 278 22.94 -6.78 14.92
C GLN A 278 22.69 -5.49 15.69
N ASP A 279 21.72 -5.52 16.60
CA ASP A 279 21.38 -4.43 17.49
C ASP A 279 21.76 -4.84 18.92
N VAL A 280 22.60 -4.06 19.59
CA VAL A 280 22.98 -4.22 21.01
C VAL A 280 22.51 -2.98 21.75
N ASN A 281 21.63 -3.15 22.71
CA ASN A 281 21.09 -2.07 23.54
C ASN A 281 21.49 -2.32 25.00
N TYR A 282 21.97 -1.30 25.67
CA TYR A 282 22.39 -1.35 27.06
C TYR A 282 21.72 -0.22 27.85
N TRP A 283 21.00 -0.59 28.89
CA TRP A 283 20.39 0.36 29.81
C TRP A 283 21.40 0.78 30.87
N ILE A 284 21.79 2.06 30.85
CA ILE A 284 22.78 2.60 31.78
C ILE A 284 22.10 3.00 33.10
N LEU A 285 20.94 3.67 33.01
CA LEU A 285 20.17 4.12 34.16
C LEU A 285 18.67 3.98 33.88
N GLN A 286 17.93 3.40 34.82
CA GLN A 286 16.49 3.34 34.78
C GLN A 286 15.92 3.64 36.17
N ASP A 287 15.29 4.80 36.30
CA ASP A 287 14.45 5.17 37.45
C ASP A 287 13.11 5.75 36.94
N LYS A 288 12.11 5.92 37.82
CA LYS A 288 10.78 6.44 37.49
C LYS A 288 10.79 7.78 36.76
N LEU A 289 11.86 8.57 36.92
CA LEU A 289 11.98 9.91 36.38
C LEU A 289 13.03 10.02 35.27
N GLN A 290 13.87 9.02 35.06
CA GLN A 290 14.99 9.12 34.12
C GLN A 290 15.29 7.76 33.48
N THR A 291 15.42 7.75 32.16
CA THR A 291 15.99 6.60 31.44
C THR A 291 17.16 7.07 30.60
N LEU A 292 18.29 6.37 30.70
CA LEU A 292 19.46 6.59 29.87
C LEU A 292 19.86 5.26 29.25
N ASP A 293 19.72 5.20 27.92
CA ASP A 293 19.98 4.03 27.12
C ASP A 293 21.14 4.32 26.17
N ALA A 294 22.06 3.37 26.04
CA ALA A 294 23.07 3.34 24.99
C ALA A 294 22.73 2.23 24.00
N PHE A 295 23.01 2.47 22.73
CA PHE A 295 22.85 1.45 21.70
C PHE A 295 24.01 1.44 20.71
N LEU A 296 24.30 0.24 20.22
CA LEU A 296 25.19 -0.03 19.11
C LEU A 296 24.38 -0.85 18.09
N LYS A 297 24.31 -0.36 16.86
CA LYS A 297 23.62 -1.04 15.76
C LYS A 297 24.60 -1.21 14.59
N PHE A 298 24.61 -2.41 14.04
CA PHE A 298 25.47 -2.81 12.95
C PHE A 298 24.62 -3.50 11.91
N ASP A 299 24.54 -2.97 10.70
CA ASP A 299 23.83 -3.57 9.58
C ASP A 299 24.76 -3.68 8.37
N VAL A 300 24.69 -4.80 7.67
CA VAL A 300 25.38 -5.06 6.40
C VAL A 300 24.35 -5.61 5.43
N GLU A 301 24.20 -4.98 4.29
CA GLU A 301 23.33 -5.39 3.20
C GLU A 301 24.16 -5.51 1.91
N ARG A 302 24.00 -6.61 1.18
CA ARG A 302 24.56 -6.81 -0.13
C ARG A 302 23.45 -7.20 -1.08
N ILE A 303 23.33 -6.46 -2.15
CA ILE A 303 22.42 -6.67 -3.25
C ILE A 303 23.28 -6.94 -4.49
N THR A 304 23.05 -8.06 -5.15
CA THR A 304 23.60 -8.35 -6.48
C THR A 304 22.43 -8.51 -7.44
N ARG A 305 22.42 -7.79 -8.56
CA ARG A 305 21.41 -7.89 -9.62
C ARG A 305 22.08 -8.26 -10.94
N ASP A 306 21.63 -9.35 -11.53
CA ASP A 306 22.06 -9.81 -12.85
C ASP A 306 20.86 -9.75 -13.80
N TYR A 307 21.01 -9.00 -14.89
CA TYR A 307 19.95 -8.87 -15.90
C TYR A 307 20.37 -9.63 -17.15
N SER A 308 19.66 -10.71 -17.47
CA SER A 308 19.79 -11.38 -18.76
C SER A 308 18.59 -10.99 -19.63
N ASN A 309 18.75 -9.97 -20.46
CA ASN A 309 17.68 -9.60 -21.38
C ASN A 309 17.60 -10.68 -22.47
N VAL A 310 16.51 -11.43 -22.52
CA VAL A 310 16.36 -12.57 -23.45
C VAL A 310 16.37 -12.10 -24.91
N ASN A 311 16.00 -10.85 -25.17
CA ASN A 311 15.87 -10.28 -26.52
C ASN A 311 17.10 -9.51 -27.02
N ASP A 312 18.08 -9.17 -26.17
CA ASP A 312 19.28 -8.40 -26.59
C ASP A 312 20.47 -9.27 -27.01
N LYS A 313 20.27 -10.58 -27.18
CA LYS A 313 21.36 -11.50 -27.57
C LYS A 313 22.02 -11.17 -28.90
N GLU A 314 21.42 -10.31 -29.75
CA GLU A 314 21.96 -10.00 -31.08
C GLU A 314 22.36 -8.54 -31.31
N GLN A 315 22.14 -7.57 -30.40
CA GLN A 315 22.46 -6.15 -30.72
C GLN A 315 23.25 -5.31 -29.72
N ASN A 316 23.62 -5.79 -28.53
CA ASN A 316 24.50 -5.01 -27.64
C ASN A 316 25.70 -5.84 -27.14
N GLU A 317 26.83 -5.73 -27.86
CA GLU A 317 28.17 -6.14 -27.40
C GLU A 317 28.73 -5.22 -26.28
N SER A 318 27.94 -4.28 -25.74
CA SER A 318 28.33 -3.52 -24.55
C SER A 318 28.02 -4.35 -23.29
N GLY A 319 29.08 -4.85 -22.67
CA GLY A 319 29.07 -5.92 -21.67
C GLY A 319 28.10 -5.77 -20.49
N PHE A 320 27.57 -6.94 -20.09
CA PHE A 320 27.22 -7.35 -18.73
C PHE A 320 26.89 -6.21 -17.74
N PHE A 321 25.63 -5.80 -17.67
CA PHE A 321 25.13 -4.93 -16.59
C PHE A 321 24.86 -5.74 -15.31
N GLN A 322 25.90 -6.33 -14.71
CA GLN A 322 25.79 -6.77 -13.31
C GLN A 322 25.82 -5.52 -12.42
N THR A 323 24.73 -5.28 -11.69
CA THR A 323 24.66 -4.18 -10.73
C THR A 323 24.86 -4.74 -9.33
N GLU A 324 26.01 -4.48 -8.73
CA GLU A 324 26.26 -4.79 -7.32
C GLU A 324 26.02 -3.55 -6.47
N GLU A 325 25.19 -3.66 -5.44
CA GLU A 325 24.92 -2.64 -4.42
C GLU A 325 25.30 -3.23 -3.06
N ASN A 326 26.45 -2.83 -2.51
CA ASN A 326 26.89 -3.19 -1.17
C ASN A 326 26.69 -2.02 -0.23
N LEU A 327 25.93 -2.20 0.84
CA LEU A 327 25.70 -1.22 1.89
C LEU A 327 26.21 -1.77 3.23
N MET A 328 27.12 -1.06 3.87
CA MET A 328 27.53 -1.34 5.25
C MET A 328 27.18 -0.12 6.09
N GLU A 329 26.52 -0.31 7.22
CA GLU A 329 26.08 0.76 8.11
C GLU A 329 26.37 0.41 9.57
N ILE A 330 27.06 1.31 10.26
CA ILE A 330 27.32 1.24 11.69
C ILE A 330 26.71 2.49 12.34
N ARG A 331 25.91 2.30 13.37
CA ARG A 331 25.31 3.37 14.17
C ARG A 331 25.63 3.17 15.63
N ILE A 332 26.07 4.21 16.30
CA ILE A 332 26.33 4.20 17.74
C ILE A 332 25.61 5.40 18.33
N GLY A 333 24.80 5.20 19.36
CA GLY A 333 24.09 6.32 19.94
C GLY A 333 23.70 6.17 21.39
N PHE A 334 23.25 7.29 21.93
CA PHE A 334 22.73 7.45 23.27
C PHE A 334 21.34 8.07 23.18
N SER A 335 20.39 7.53 23.93
CA SER A 335 19.06 8.08 24.10
C SER A 335 18.84 8.38 25.58
N HIS A 336 18.38 9.58 25.87
CA HIS A 336 18.15 10.06 27.22
C HIS A 336 16.74 10.62 27.34
N GLN A 337 16.01 10.19 28.35
CA GLN A 337 14.70 10.72 28.69
C GLN A 337 14.73 11.25 30.12
N LEU A 338 14.50 12.57 30.27
CA LEU A 338 14.38 13.25 31.55
C LEU A 338 12.91 13.59 31.83
N GLY A 339 12.31 12.77 32.70
CA GLY A 339 10.90 12.81 33.05
C GLY A 339 10.00 12.43 31.87
N THR A 340 8.88 13.13 31.76
CA THR A 340 7.95 13.02 30.62
C THR A 340 8.10 14.17 29.63
N SER A 341 9.05 15.07 29.86
CA SER A 341 9.10 16.36 29.19
C SER A 341 10.30 16.58 28.30
N LEU A 342 11.42 15.89 28.48
CA LEU A 342 12.61 16.10 27.67
C LEU A 342 13.15 14.75 27.19
N SER A 343 13.31 14.60 25.88
CA SER A 343 14.03 13.50 25.26
C SER A 343 15.17 14.04 24.42
N SER A 344 16.34 13.42 24.54
CA SER A 344 17.53 13.76 23.78
C SER A 344 18.15 12.50 23.18
N GLU A 345 18.64 12.61 21.95
CA GLU A 345 19.32 11.54 21.23
C GLU A 345 20.60 12.10 20.61
N LEU A 346 21.68 11.31 20.65
CA LEU A 346 22.92 11.61 19.95
C LEU A 346 23.39 10.31 19.28
N GLU A 347 23.66 10.35 17.98
CA GLU A 347 24.06 9.19 17.20
C GLU A 347 25.19 9.55 16.24
N GLY A 348 26.23 8.72 16.20
CA GLY A 348 27.21 8.68 15.13
C GLY A 348 26.85 7.60 14.11
N ILE A 349 27.06 7.89 12.83
CA ILE A 349 26.77 7.01 11.70
C ILE A 349 28.03 6.87 10.85
N LEU A 350 28.34 5.64 10.46
CA LEU A 350 29.31 5.34 9.40
C LEU A 350 28.60 4.45 8.39
N SER A 351 28.47 4.90 7.16
CA SER A 351 27.80 4.16 6.09
C SER A 351 28.67 4.13 4.85
N LYS A 352 28.90 2.95 4.28
CA LYS A 352 29.58 2.76 3.00
C LYS A 352 28.62 2.13 2.01
N LEU A 353 28.34 2.82 0.92
CA LEU A 353 27.56 2.35 -0.23
C LEU A 353 28.50 2.17 -1.42
N SER A 354 28.60 0.95 -1.96
CA SER A 354 29.32 0.66 -3.20
C SER A 354 28.34 0.15 -4.24
N LEU A 355 28.18 0.89 -5.33
CA LEU A 355 27.51 0.53 -6.58
C LEU A 355 28.58 0.10 -7.61
N SER A 356 28.16 -0.53 -8.73
CA SER A 356 29.11 -1.05 -9.76
C SER A 356 30.13 -0.04 -10.26
N ASN A 357 29.78 1.25 -10.34
CA ASN A 357 30.65 2.32 -10.84
C ASN A 357 30.67 3.56 -9.94
N TYR A 358 30.25 3.42 -8.69
CA TYR A 358 30.13 4.53 -7.74
C TYR A 358 30.30 4.06 -6.30
N GLU A 359 31.11 4.74 -5.51
CA GLU A 359 31.26 4.48 -4.09
C GLU A 359 30.99 5.75 -3.28
N SER A 360 30.28 5.62 -2.17
CA SER A 360 30.01 6.68 -1.22
C SER A 360 30.31 6.21 0.21
N LEU A 361 31.17 6.94 0.90
CA LEU A 361 31.44 6.79 2.32
C LEU A 361 30.86 8.00 3.06
N LEU A 362 29.85 7.77 3.87
CA LEU A 362 29.24 8.75 4.77
C LEU A 362 29.74 8.52 6.19
N THR A 363 30.29 9.56 6.80
CA THR A 363 30.55 9.63 8.24
C THR A 363 29.75 10.79 8.80
N GLY A 364 28.88 10.53 9.77
CA GLY A 364 27.96 11.53 10.26
C GLY A 364 27.77 11.51 11.77
N ILE A 365 27.32 12.65 12.30
CA ILE A 365 26.81 12.77 13.66
C ILE A 365 25.47 13.50 13.61
N ARG A 366 24.47 12.93 14.27
CA ARG A 366 23.14 13.54 14.41
C ARG A 366 22.78 13.65 15.87
N GLY A 367 22.10 14.73 16.21
CA GLY A 367 21.57 14.94 17.54
C GLY A 367 20.16 15.49 17.48
N LYS A 368 19.31 15.08 18.41
CA LYS A 368 17.95 15.57 18.54
C LYS A 368 17.63 15.85 19.99
N THR A 369 16.85 16.89 20.24
CA THR A 369 16.27 17.16 21.56
C THR A 369 14.85 17.64 21.37
N ASP A 370 13.90 16.96 21.99
CA ASP A 370 12.49 17.32 22.02
C ASP A 370 12.08 17.64 23.46
N TYR A 371 11.42 18.77 23.63
CA TYR A 371 10.86 19.24 24.88
C TYR A 371 9.36 19.41 24.74
N THR A 372 8.57 18.79 25.63
CA THR A 372 7.13 18.95 25.72
C THR A 372 6.70 19.23 27.15
N LYS A 373 5.97 20.33 27.37
CA LYS A 373 5.48 20.70 28.70
C LYS A 373 4.01 21.12 28.63
N VAL A 374 3.22 20.63 29.58
CA VAL A 374 1.86 21.12 29.79
C VAL A 374 1.93 22.56 30.33
N ILE A 375 1.18 23.46 29.71
CA ILE A 375 1.05 24.87 30.10
C ILE A 375 -0.39 25.14 30.59
N PRO A 376 -0.67 26.30 31.22
CA PRO A 376 -2.03 26.67 31.61
C PRO A 376 -3.06 26.60 30.46
N TRP A 377 -4.34 26.67 30.80
CA TRP A 377 -5.46 26.55 29.84
C TRP A 377 -5.49 25.22 29.08
N ARG A 378 -5.02 24.15 29.74
CA ARG A 378 -4.89 22.81 29.17
C ARG A 378 -4.10 22.80 27.85
N GLY A 379 -3.10 23.68 27.76
CA GLY A 379 -2.24 23.77 26.60
C GLY A 379 -1.01 22.87 26.71
N LYS A 380 -0.27 22.74 25.62
CA LYS A 380 1.05 22.09 25.58
C LYS A 380 2.02 22.94 24.78
N PHE A 381 3.17 23.23 25.36
CA PHE A 381 4.31 23.78 24.62
C PHE A 381 5.19 22.63 24.14
N SER A 382 5.60 22.69 22.89
CA SER A 382 6.54 21.74 22.27
C SER A 382 7.66 22.51 21.58
N SER A 383 8.90 22.10 21.82
CA SER A 383 10.10 22.63 21.17
C SER A 383 10.98 21.47 20.77
N GLY A 384 11.54 21.52 19.57
CA GLY A 384 12.44 20.50 19.05
C GLY A 384 13.62 21.14 18.36
N TYR A 385 14.81 20.59 18.58
CA TYR A 385 16.00 20.93 17.82
C TYR A 385 16.66 19.64 17.36
N ALA A 386 16.96 19.55 16.07
CA ALA A 386 17.74 18.47 15.50
C ALA A 386 18.89 19.07 14.68
N PHE A 387 20.03 18.40 14.69
CA PHE A 387 21.14 18.71 13.81
C PHE A 387 21.70 17.41 13.22
N GLU A 388 22.31 17.54 12.06
CA GLU A 388 23.03 16.46 11.38
C GLU A 388 24.24 17.06 10.69
N PHE A 389 25.40 16.49 10.90
CA PHE A 389 26.63 16.83 10.19
C PHE A 389 27.12 15.57 9.51
N ASN A 390 27.23 15.59 8.19
CA ASN A 390 27.68 14.47 7.38
C ASN A 390 28.90 14.90 6.56
N ASP A 391 29.93 14.07 6.57
CA ASP A 391 31.02 14.10 5.61
C ASP A 391 30.82 12.93 4.66
N ILE A 392 30.65 13.24 3.38
CA ILE A 392 30.28 12.28 2.34
C ILE A 392 31.36 12.29 1.26
N ALA A 393 32.27 11.33 1.33
CA ALA A 393 33.26 11.11 0.28
C ALA A 393 32.64 10.26 -0.84
N ARG A 394 32.68 10.75 -2.08
CA ARG A 394 32.12 10.07 -3.27
C ARG A 394 33.16 9.93 -4.37
N SER A 395 33.24 8.75 -4.96
CA SER A 395 34.13 8.46 -6.09
C SER A 395 33.45 7.57 -7.13
N GLY A 396 33.93 7.59 -8.38
CA GLY A 396 33.35 6.85 -9.51
C GLY A 396 32.92 7.77 -10.66
N ASP A 397 31.95 7.33 -11.46
CA ASP A 397 31.60 7.97 -12.73
C ASP A 397 30.60 9.14 -12.61
N GLY A 398 30.10 9.44 -11.41
CA GLY A 398 29.14 10.54 -11.15
C GLY A 398 27.73 10.29 -11.69
N GLU A 399 27.55 9.22 -12.47
CA GLU A 399 26.27 8.68 -12.87
C GLU A 399 26.18 7.23 -12.42
N SER A 400 25.07 6.87 -11.77
CA SER A 400 24.75 5.47 -11.46
C SER A 400 23.45 5.08 -12.13
N PHE A 401 23.43 3.91 -12.75
CA PHE A 401 22.20 3.34 -13.30
C PHE A 401 21.48 2.52 -12.23
N ILE A 402 20.22 2.85 -11.96
CA ILE A 402 19.36 2.12 -11.05
C ILE A 402 18.40 1.28 -11.88
N LYS A 403 18.49 -0.05 -11.75
CA LYS A 403 17.58 -1.02 -12.40
C LYS A 403 16.61 -1.64 -11.42
N GLY A 404 15.37 -1.83 -11.85
CA GLY A 404 14.39 -2.69 -11.20
C GLY A 404 13.88 -2.14 -9.87
N GLU A 405 13.76 -0.81 -9.73
CA GLU A 405 13.14 -0.25 -8.53
C GLU A 405 11.65 -0.57 -8.52
N SER A 406 11.22 -1.49 -7.64
CA SER A 406 9.81 -1.88 -7.57
C SER A 406 8.95 -0.83 -6.87
N ARG A 407 7.87 -0.39 -7.53
CA ARG A 407 6.89 0.56 -6.99
C ARG A 407 5.47 0.08 -7.24
N ILE A 408 4.59 0.22 -6.24
CA ILE A 408 3.17 -0.15 -6.36
C ILE A 408 2.36 1.09 -6.68
N LEU A 409 2.02 1.30 -7.95
CA LEU A 409 1.25 2.46 -8.39
C LEU A 409 -0.23 2.24 -8.06
N SER A 410 -0.74 2.94 -7.04
CA SER A 410 -2.13 2.80 -6.58
C SER A 410 -2.91 4.10 -6.68
N GLY A 411 -4.10 3.98 -7.26
CA GLY A 411 -5.06 5.05 -7.48
C GLY A 411 -4.46 6.18 -8.30
N TYR A 412 -4.46 7.35 -7.67
CA TYR A 412 -4.00 8.64 -8.20
C TYR A 412 -2.85 9.21 -7.35
N SER A 413 -2.25 8.38 -6.48
CA SER A 413 -1.21 8.86 -5.57
C SER A 413 0.13 8.80 -6.28
N PRO A 414 0.85 9.92 -6.40
CA PRO A 414 2.23 9.89 -6.86
C PRO A 414 3.12 9.18 -5.84
N ILE A 415 4.16 8.52 -6.32
CA ILE A 415 5.08 7.72 -5.51
C ILE A 415 6.50 8.21 -5.78
N ALA A 416 7.22 8.58 -4.72
CA ALA A 416 8.61 9.01 -4.85
C ALA A 416 9.53 7.82 -5.17
N LEU A 417 10.46 8.03 -6.10
CA LEU A 417 11.59 7.14 -6.35
C LEU A 417 12.57 7.16 -5.16
N LYS A 418 13.40 6.13 -5.04
CA LYS A 418 14.26 5.90 -3.86
C LYS A 418 15.37 6.93 -3.77
N TYR A 419 16.04 7.17 -4.90
CA TYR A 419 17.19 8.07 -4.96
C TYR A 419 16.77 9.50 -5.31
N GLU A 420 17.57 10.45 -4.87
CA GLU A 420 17.42 11.88 -5.20
C GLU A 420 18.23 12.19 -6.46
N ASN A 421 17.86 13.26 -7.17
CA ASN A 421 18.51 13.70 -8.43
C ASN A 421 18.36 12.73 -9.62
N VAL A 422 17.28 11.96 -9.66
CA VAL A 422 16.95 11.06 -10.79
C VAL A 422 16.77 11.85 -12.07
N GLN A 423 17.53 11.55 -13.11
CA GLN A 423 17.35 12.15 -14.43
C GLN A 423 15.97 11.76 -14.99
N ILE A 424 15.04 12.72 -15.06
CA ILE A 424 13.63 12.47 -15.38
C ILE A 424 13.52 11.82 -16.76
N GLU A 425 14.31 12.33 -17.72
CA GLU A 425 14.39 11.85 -19.10
C GLU A 425 14.88 10.41 -19.27
N SER A 426 15.39 9.79 -18.20
CA SER A 426 15.90 8.41 -18.22
C SER A 426 14.96 7.42 -17.55
N VAL A 427 13.80 7.87 -17.03
CA VAL A 427 12.90 7.02 -16.25
C VAL A 427 12.05 6.16 -17.18
N GLU A 428 12.34 4.86 -17.17
CA GLU A 428 11.61 3.84 -17.91
C GLU A 428 10.83 2.97 -16.93
N VAL A 429 9.59 2.61 -17.29
CA VAL A 429 8.70 1.85 -16.41
C VAL A 429 8.25 0.59 -17.10
N PHE A 430 8.51 -0.53 -16.45
CA PHE A 430 8.17 -1.86 -16.92
C PHE A 430 7.20 -2.52 -15.97
N ASP A 431 6.45 -3.51 -16.47
CA ASP A 431 5.73 -4.41 -15.60
C ASP A 431 6.67 -5.29 -14.77
N LEU A 432 6.13 -6.04 -13.80
CA LEU A 432 6.94 -6.99 -13.02
C LEU A 432 7.63 -8.07 -13.85
N SER A 433 7.19 -8.29 -15.09
CA SER A 433 7.81 -9.24 -16.01
C SER A 433 8.94 -8.62 -16.84
N GLY A 434 9.16 -7.30 -16.79
CA GLY A 434 10.16 -6.62 -17.62
C GLY A 434 9.86 -6.68 -19.13
N VAL A 435 8.72 -7.24 -19.55
CA VAL A 435 8.36 -7.42 -20.96
C VAL A 435 7.53 -6.25 -21.46
N VAL A 436 6.59 -5.77 -20.65
CA VAL A 436 5.72 -4.65 -21.03
C VAL A 436 6.42 -3.35 -20.64
N HIS A 437 6.79 -2.56 -21.65
CA HIS A 437 7.29 -1.20 -21.46
C HIS A 437 6.11 -0.23 -21.50
N TYR A 438 5.83 0.41 -20.37
CA TYR A 438 4.81 1.43 -20.27
C TYR A 438 5.32 2.75 -20.87
N LEU A 439 4.41 3.60 -21.36
CA LEU A 439 4.79 4.85 -22.03
C LEU A 439 4.52 6.08 -21.15
N GLU A 440 5.52 6.93 -20.96
CA GLU A 440 5.36 8.21 -20.27
C GLU A 440 4.39 9.15 -21.02
N GLY A 441 3.52 9.84 -20.29
CA GLY A 441 2.46 10.70 -20.82
C GLY A 441 1.25 9.94 -21.38
N ILE A 442 1.31 8.60 -21.41
CA ILE A 442 0.19 7.73 -21.80
C ILE A 442 -0.22 6.85 -20.62
N ASP A 443 0.68 6.01 -20.10
CA ASP A 443 0.41 5.06 -19.02
C ASP A 443 0.79 5.59 -17.63
N TYR A 444 1.89 6.32 -17.55
CA TYR A 444 2.38 6.97 -16.34
C TYR A 444 2.94 8.36 -16.66
N ARG A 445 3.24 9.14 -15.63
CA ARG A 445 4.00 10.38 -15.74
C ARG A 445 5.09 10.43 -14.69
N VAL A 446 6.17 11.13 -15.01
CA VAL A 446 7.28 11.40 -14.10
C VAL A 446 7.40 12.89 -13.91
N TYR A 447 7.60 13.31 -12.68
CA TYR A 447 7.86 14.71 -12.39
C TYR A 447 8.70 14.82 -11.13
N ARG A 448 9.31 15.98 -10.90
CA ARG A 448 10.15 16.22 -9.73
C ARG A 448 9.48 17.20 -8.80
N ALA A 449 9.51 16.92 -7.50
CA ALA A 449 9.07 17.83 -6.46
C ALA A 449 10.12 17.94 -5.35
N GLY A 450 10.83 19.08 -5.33
CA GLY A 450 12.01 19.26 -4.49
C GLY A 450 13.16 18.35 -4.98
N PRO A 451 13.90 17.69 -4.08
CA PRO A 451 15.00 16.77 -4.47
C PRO A 451 14.50 15.41 -4.97
N LYS A 452 13.20 15.12 -4.85
CA LYS A 452 12.63 13.80 -5.16
C LYS A 452 11.92 13.79 -6.49
N THR A 453 12.14 12.72 -7.25
CA THR A 453 11.37 12.41 -8.45
C THR A 453 10.22 11.50 -8.07
N TYR A 454 9.05 11.76 -8.64
CA TYR A 454 7.80 11.05 -8.42
C TYR A 454 7.33 10.41 -9.72
N ILE A 455 6.78 9.21 -9.59
CA ILE A 455 6.06 8.50 -10.63
C ILE A 455 4.58 8.42 -10.26
N GLU A 456 3.71 8.68 -11.21
CA GLU A 456 2.27 8.58 -11.02
C GLU A 456 1.63 7.85 -12.20
N ARG A 457 0.73 6.92 -11.90
CA ARG A 457 -0.08 6.24 -12.90
C ARG A 457 -1.08 7.22 -13.52
N ILE A 458 -1.19 7.23 -14.85
CA ILE A 458 -2.30 7.85 -15.56
C ILE A 458 -3.46 6.83 -15.56
N VAL A 459 -4.69 7.27 -15.32
CA VAL A 459 -5.83 6.37 -15.09
C VAL A 459 -6.54 5.99 -16.40
N GLY A 460 -7.08 4.77 -16.46
CA GLY A 460 -7.67 4.23 -17.68
C GLY A 460 -6.64 3.75 -18.70
N THR A 461 -5.43 3.45 -18.23
CA THR A 461 -4.25 3.04 -19.01
C THR A 461 -3.91 1.57 -18.79
N SER A 462 -2.82 1.12 -19.38
CA SER A 462 -2.40 -0.28 -19.30
C SER A 462 -1.97 -0.70 -17.89
N ILE A 463 -1.49 0.25 -17.07
CA ILE A 463 -1.14 0.01 -15.68
C ILE A 463 -2.42 -0.13 -14.86
N LEU A 464 -2.60 -1.25 -14.16
CA LEU A 464 -3.74 -1.47 -13.28
C LEU A 464 -3.58 -0.73 -11.95
N ASN A 465 -4.72 -0.41 -11.31
CA ASN A 465 -4.71 0.19 -10.00
C ASN A 465 -4.12 -0.77 -8.94
N GLY A 466 -3.04 -0.37 -8.29
CA GLY A 466 -2.31 -1.17 -7.32
C GLY A 466 -1.34 -2.16 -7.95
N GLU A 467 -1.05 -2.02 -9.24
CA GLU A 467 -0.04 -2.80 -9.93
C GLU A 467 1.35 -2.42 -9.45
N ALA A 468 2.21 -3.42 -9.28
CA ALA A 468 3.63 -3.20 -9.05
C ALA A 468 4.35 -3.09 -10.40
N VAL A 469 5.20 -2.09 -10.53
CA VAL A 469 6.02 -1.83 -11.72
C VAL A 469 7.49 -1.80 -11.32
N PHE A 470 8.37 -2.11 -12.26
CA PHE A 470 9.79 -1.83 -12.14
C PHE A 470 10.12 -0.49 -12.79
N VAL A 471 10.92 0.32 -12.11
CA VAL A 471 11.37 1.61 -12.61
C VAL A 471 12.89 1.58 -12.77
N ASP A 472 13.34 1.84 -13.98
CA ASP A 472 14.75 1.96 -14.36
C ASP A 472 15.07 3.42 -14.60
N TYR A 473 16.24 3.89 -14.16
CA TYR A 473 16.65 5.28 -14.36
C TYR A 473 18.14 5.52 -14.11
N LYS A 474 18.65 6.62 -14.67
CA LYS A 474 19.95 7.19 -14.34
C LYS A 474 19.83 8.14 -13.16
N ASN A 475 20.75 8.00 -12.22
CA ASN A 475 20.92 8.93 -11.12
C ASN A 475 22.21 9.72 -11.31
N LYS A 476 22.12 11.05 -11.22
CA LYS A 476 23.31 11.92 -11.17
C LYS A 476 23.76 12.05 -9.72
N ASN A 477 24.88 11.42 -9.38
CA ASN A 477 25.48 11.48 -8.07
C ASN A 477 26.62 12.52 -8.09
N PRO A 478 26.55 13.56 -7.25
CA PRO A 478 27.66 14.50 -7.15
C PRO A 478 28.94 13.77 -6.71
N LEU A 479 30.07 14.03 -7.38
CA LEU A 479 31.38 13.44 -7.03
C LEU A 479 32.18 14.35 -6.09
N GLY A 480 33.16 13.76 -5.39
CA GLY A 480 34.04 14.46 -4.46
C GLY A 480 33.58 14.37 -3.01
N ASP A 481 34.25 15.12 -2.14
CA ASP A 481 33.93 15.15 -0.71
C ASP A 481 32.90 16.25 -0.47
N ILE A 482 31.77 15.90 0.13
CA ILE A 482 30.68 16.82 0.43
C ILE A 482 30.48 16.86 1.92
N ILE A 483 30.61 18.06 2.49
CA ILE A 483 30.27 18.32 3.87
C ILE A 483 28.85 18.87 3.89
N GLU A 484 27.95 18.15 4.53
CA GLU A 484 26.57 18.55 4.74
C GLU A 484 26.36 18.91 6.22
N SER A 485 25.70 20.02 6.47
CA SER A 485 25.19 20.35 7.80
C SER A 485 23.71 20.69 7.68
N SER A 486 22.87 20.02 8.47
CA SER A 486 21.46 20.33 8.53
C SER A 486 21.03 20.65 9.95
N HIS A 487 20.12 21.61 10.07
CA HIS A 487 19.56 22.07 11.34
C HIS A 487 18.06 22.19 11.21
N THR A 488 17.32 21.50 12.08
CA THR A 488 15.86 21.62 12.19
C THR A 488 15.50 22.21 13.54
N VAL A 489 14.75 23.31 13.54
CA VAL A 489 14.12 23.88 14.74
C VAL A 489 12.62 23.78 14.56
N SER A 490 11.91 23.25 15.55
CA SER A 490 10.45 23.21 15.56
C SER A 490 9.91 23.80 16.86
N LEU A 491 8.94 24.70 16.77
CA LEU A 491 8.25 25.27 17.93
C LEU A 491 6.75 25.15 17.70
N GLY A 492 6.01 24.76 18.73
CA GLY A 492 4.56 24.63 18.66
C GLY A 492 3.92 24.88 20.02
N VAL A 493 2.75 25.52 20.00
CA VAL A 493 1.94 25.75 21.20
C VAL A 493 0.54 25.24 20.91
N SER A 494 0.10 24.22 21.61
CA SER A 494 -1.31 23.81 21.65
C SER A 494 -2.03 24.58 22.75
N LEU A 495 -3.14 25.21 22.43
CA LEU A 495 -3.98 25.99 23.34
C LEU A 495 -5.37 25.36 23.43
N LEU A 496 -5.95 25.35 24.63
CA LEU A 496 -7.35 24.94 24.87
C LEU A 496 -7.63 23.52 24.34
N ASP A 497 -6.84 22.54 24.77
CA ASP A 497 -6.96 21.12 24.37
C ASP A 497 -6.85 20.86 22.85
N GLY A 498 -6.16 21.73 22.10
CA GLY A 498 -5.95 21.56 20.65
C GLY A 498 -6.84 22.42 19.76
N LEU A 499 -7.65 23.33 20.33
CA LEU A 499 -8.47 24.27 19.55
C LEU A 499 -7.62 25.09 18.59
N MET A 500 -6.42 25.49 19.02
CA MET A 500 -5.44 26.20 18.20
C MET A 500 -4.05 25.70 18.53
N GLU A 501 -3.32 25.31 17.48
CA GLU A 501 -1.97 24.79 17.53
C GLU A 501 -1.10 25.52 16.49
N PRO A 502 -0.78 26.81 16.68
CA PRO A 502 0.24 27.47 15.89
C PRO A 502 1.58 26.75 16.06
N TYR A 503 2.30 26.60 14.96
CA TYR A 503 3.64 26.05 14.95
C TYR A 503 4.48 26.65 13.84
N VAL A 504 5.78 26.60 14.05
CA VAL A 504 6.80 26.98 13.08
C VAL A 504 7.86 25.88 13.01
N ARG A 505 8.38 25.63 11.82
CA ARG A 505 9.52 24.74 11.59
C ARG A 505 10.49 25.42 10.64
N PHE A 506 11.76 25.42 11.03
CA PHE A 506 12.87 25.91 10.25
C PHE A 506 13.77 24.73 9.95
N PHE A 507 14.12 24.55 8.69
CA PHE A 507 15.12 23.61 8.23
C PHE A 507 16.16 24.39 7.44
N ILE A 508 17.43 24.21 7.76
CA ILE A 508 18.55 24.79 7.03
C ILE A 508 19.45 23.63 6.62
N LEU A 509 19.85 23.59 5.36
CA LEU A 509 20.81 22.65 4.81
C LEU A 509 21.94 23.45 4.17
N ASN A 510 23.15 23.31 4.69
CA ASN A 510 24.35 23.79 4.02
C ASN A 510 25.06 22.58 3.44
N GLN A 511 25.54 22.70 2.21
CA GLN A 511 26.37 21.72 1.57
C GLN A 511 27.57 22.44 0.96
N GLU A 512 28.76 21.93 1.23
CA GLU A 512 30.01 22.43 0.69
C GLU A 512 30.75 21.26 0.05
N ALA A 513 31.23 21.43 -1.18
CA ALA A 513 32.05 20.43 -1.83
C ALA A 513 33.53 20.80 -1.71
N ASN A 514 34.34 19.86 -1.23
CA ASN A 514 35.79 19.93 -1.22
C ASN A 514 36.31 18.92 -2.25
N GLY A 515 36.86 19.40 -3.37
CA GLY A 515 37.39 18.53 -4.43
C GLY A 515 38.55 19.17 -5.18
N PRO A 516 39.47 18.37 -5.78
CA PRO A 516 40.57 18.91 -6.55
C PRO A 516 40.05 19.72 -7.74
N ILE A 517 40.66 20.89 -7.93
CA ILE A 517 40.44 21.84 -9.03
C ILE A 517 40.53 21.07 -10.36
N GLY A 518 39.40 20.73 -10.98
CA GLY A 518 39.38 19.97 -12.23
C GLY A 518 38.06 19.27 -12.59
N LEU A 519 37.15 19.06 -11.63
CA LEU A 519 35.76 18.76 -11.95
C LEU A 519 35.08 20.07 -12.35
N THR A 520 34.53 20.15 -13.57
CA THR A 520 33.74 21.30 -14.01
C THR A 520 32.57 21.52 -13.06
N GLU A 521 32.21 22.78 -12.79
CA GLU A 521 31.06 23.18 -11.92
C GLU A 521 29.74 22.46 -12.30
N GLU A 522 29.63 21.91 -13.52
CA GLU A 522 28.50 21.11 -13.99
C GLU A 522 28.31 19.75 -13.26
N ASN A 523 29.30 19.24 -12.52
CA ASN A 523 29.26 17.89 -11.92
C ASN A 523 28.93 17.84 -10.43
N ILE A 524 28.71 18.98 -9.75
CA ILE A 524 28.39 19.03 -8.33
C ILE A 524 27.00 19.65 -8.14
N PHE A 525 25.97 18.82 -8.13
CA PHE A 525 24.61 19.24 -7.80
C PHE A 525 24.44 19.36 -6.29
N LEU A 526 24.94 20.46 -5.72
CA LEU A 526 24.60 20.83 -4.36
C LEU A 526 23.19 21.42 -4.34
N ASN A 527 22.50 21.24 -3.22
CA ASN A 527 21.17 21.76 -2.94
C ASN A 527 21.10 22.49 -1.59
N PRO A 528 22.05 23.42 -1.30
CA PRO A 528 21.98 24.18 -0.07
C PRO A 528 20.73 25.07 -0.08
N GLY A 529 20.28 25.45 1.10
CA GLY A 529 19.17 26.38 1.28
C GLY A 529 18.37 26.07 2.53
N ALA A 530 17.14 26.56 2.58
CA ALA A 530 16.32 26.44 3.77
C ALA A 530 14.86 26.12 3.41
N SER A 531 14.14 25.52 4.35
CA SER A 531 12.69 25.39 4.32
C SER A 531 12.09 26.00 5.58
N TYR A 532 11.13 26.90 5.37
CA TYR A 532 10.43 27.64 6.41
C TYR A 532 8.96 27.24 6.37
N ILE A 533 8.47 26.56 7.41
CA ILE A 533 7.07 26.17 7.52
C ILE A 533 6.42 26.95 8.66
N ILE A 534 5.34 27.64 8.35
CA ILE A 534 4.49 28.31 9.33
C ILE A 534 3.08 27.76 9.18
N GLY A 535 2.50 27.27 10.26
CA GLY A 535 1.18 26.69 10.21
C GLY A 535 0.37 26.90 11.47
N ILE A 536 -0.93 26.73 11.32
CA ILE A 536 -1.88 26.68 12.42
C ILE A 536 -2.73 25.44 12.21
N ARG A 537 -2.79 24.59 13.22
CA ARG A 537 -3.69 23.44 13.27
C ARG A 537 -4.77 23.65 14.33
N SER A 538 -5.91 23.03 14.14
CA SER A 538 -7.02 23.01 15.08
C SER A 538 -7.58 21.60 15.06
N ARG A 539 -7.57 20.94 16.21
CA ARG A 539 -8.15 19.61 16.43
C ARG A 539 -9.00 19.69 17.67
N ASN A 540 -10.31 19.74 17.46
CA ASN A 540 -11.24 19.74 18.57
C ASN A 540 -12.28 18.66 18.40
N ILE A 541 -12.43 17.89 19.48
CA ILE A 541 -13.59 17.07 19.72
C ILE A 541 -14.38 17.80 20.78
N PHE A 542 -15.46 18.48 20.38
CA PHE A 542 -16.38 19.09 21.35
C PHE A 542 -17.25 17.97 21.95
N GLU A 543 -16.66 17.21 22.87
CA GLU A 543 -17.28 16.05 23.53
C GLU A 543 -18.46 16.44 24.42
N GLN A 544 -18.48 17.67 24.94
CA GLN A 544 -19.39 17.98 26.04
C GLN A 544 -20.87 17.93 25.66
N TRP A 545 -21.29 18.32 24.44
CA TRP A 545 -22.71 18.30 24.06
C TRP A 545 -23.03 17.78 22.65
N TRP A 546 -22.15 17.90 21.65
CA TRP A 546 -22.51 17.63 20.25
C TRP A 546 -21.57 16.68 19.51
N ASN A 547 -20.55 16.08 20.14
CA ASN A 547 -19.59 15.18 19.49
C ASN A 547 -19.10 15.68 18.12
N ILE A 548 -18.88 16.99 18.01
CA ILE A 548 -18.41 17.61 16.77
C ILE A 548 -16.92 17.33 16.65
N GLU A 549 -16.55 16.65 15.57
CA GLU A 549 -15.17 16.38 15.18
C GLU A 549 -14.76 17.45 14.19
N ARG A 550 -13.81 18.31 14.56
CA ARG A 550 -13.24 19.30 13.64
C ARG A 550 -11.73 19.12 13.58
N GLU A 551 -11.22 19.02 12.36
CA GLU A 551 -9.82 19.17 12.06
C GLU A 551 -9.66 20.29 11.02
N SER A 552 -8.78 21.25 11.26
CA SER A 552 -8.42 22.23 10.24
C SER A 552 -6.95 22.58 10.35
N SER A 553 -6.27 22.74 9.22
CA SER A 553 -4.90 23.24 9.17
C SER A 553 -4.70 24.15 7.98
N ILE A 554 -3.88 25.17 8.19
CA ILE A 554 -3.30 25.98 7.12
C ILE A 554 -1.79 25.95 7.32
N GLU A 555 -1.05 25.65 6.26
CA GLU A 555 0.41 25.52 6.29
C GLU A 555 0.98 26.25 5.07
N LEU A 556 1.87 27.20 5.34
CA LEU A 556 2.69 27.85 4.33
C LEU A 556 4.11 27.32 4.47
N GLU A 557 4.68 26.84 3.37
CA GLU A 557 6.08 26.47 3.26
C GLU A 557 6.75 27.30 2.18
N GLU A 558 7.90 27.87 2.52
CA GLU A 558 8.82 28.46 1.56
C GLU A 558 10.11 27.65 1.58
N ASN A 559 10.43 27.05 0.45
CA ASN A 559 11.64 26.27 0.25
C ASN A 559 12.56 27.04 -0.72
N THR A 560 13.74 27.41 -0.20
CA THR A 560 14.76 28.18 -0.91
C THR A 560 15.97 27.33 -1.30
N GLN A 561 15.84 26.00 -1.26
CA GLN A 561 16.90 25.11 -1.73
C GLN A 561 17.18 25.38 -3.21
N GLU A 562 18.46 25.38 -3.58
CA GLU A 562 18.91 25.82 -4.91
C GLU A 562 18.31 25.00 -6.05
N LEU A 563 18.16 23.69 -5.86
CA LEU A 563 17.46 22.79 -6.76
C LEU A 563 15.97 22.83 -6.44
N TYR A 564 15.20 23.37 -7.40
CA TYR A 564 13.73 23.41 -7.37
C TYR A 564 13.13 24.17 -6.17
N PRO A 565 13.51 25.45 -5.94
CA PRO A 565 12.87 26.27 -4.93
C PRO A 565 11.38 26.42 -5.22
N PHE A 566 10.56 26.29 -4.17
CA PHE A 566 9.11 26.33 -4.29
C PHE A 566 8.44 27.02 -3.11
N GLN A 567 7.22 27.46 -3.35
CA GLN A 567 6.30 27.91 -2.30
C GLN A 567 5.09 27.00 -2.28
N ARG A 568 4.76 26.45 -1.11
CA ARG A 568 3.61 25.56 -0.92
C ARG A 568 2.62 26.15 0.06
N LEU A 569 1.37 26.23 -0.37
CA LEU A 569 0.23 26.53 0.50
C LEU A 569 -0.65 25.28 0.60
N THR A 570 -0.83 24.78 1.82
CA THR A 570 -1.72 23.66 2.12
C THR A 570 -2.83 24.12 3.04
N PHE A 571 -4.07 23.87 2.65
CA PHE A 571 -5.27 24.10 3.46
C PHE A 571 -6.03 22.79 3.59
N LYS A 572 -6.29 22.36 4.82
CA LYS A 572 -7.09 21.18 5.13
C LYS A 572 -8.19 21.58 6.09
N SER A 573 -9.39 21.11 5.85
CA SER A 573 -10.50 21.24 6.77
C SER A 573 -11.38 20.00 6.69
N SER A 574 -11.72 19.45 7.83
CA SER A 574 -12.69 18.38 7.99
C SER A 574 -13.60 18.77 9.15
N LEU A 575 -14.90 18.75 8.91
CA LEU A 575 -15.91 19.01 9.90
C LEU A 575 -16.89 17.84 9.86
N SER A 576 -17.07 17.17 10.98
CA SER A 576 -18.11 16.19 11.13
C SER A 576 -19.01 16.48 12.32
N VAL A 577 -20.30 16.59 12.04
CA VAL A 577 -21.33 16.99 12.98
C VAL A 577 -22.39 15.90 13.04
N PRO A 578 -22.54 15.19 14.16
CA PRO A 578 -23.75 14.42 14.41
C PRO A 578 -24.89 15.40 14.71
N LEU A 579 -26.05 15.20 14.07
CA LEU A 579 -27.18 16.11 14.20
C LEU A 579 -28.01 15.74 15.45
N PRO A 580 -28.09 16.60 16.47
CA PRO A 580 -28.63 16.22 17.78
C PRO A 580 -30.14 15.91 17.75
N PHE A 581 -30.86 16.41 16.75
CA PHE A 581 -32.30 16.20 16.60
C PHE A 581 -32.64 14.87 15.89
N ILE A 582 -31.66 14.21 15.28
CA ILE A 582 -31.84 12.95 14.53
C ILE A 582 -30.74 11.97 14.95
N GLU A 583 -31.07 11.10 15.89
CA GLU A 583 -30.14 10.06 16.36
C GLU A 583 -29.62 9.23 15.17
N GLY A 584 -28.31 9.06 15.10
CA GLY A 584 -27.65 8.30 14.04
C GLY A 584 -27.28 9.11 12.79
N LEU A 585 -27.75 10.35 12.63
CA LEU A 585 -27.40 11.20 11.49
C LEU A 585 -26.09 11.96 11.75
N LYS A 586 -25.11 11.79 10.88
CA LYS A 586 -23.79 12.44 10.87
C LYS A 586 -23.59 13.08 9.50
N VAL A 587 -23.24 14.36 9.48
CA VAL A 587 -22.81 15.08 8.28
C VAL A 587 -21.31 15.29 8.37
N SER A 588 -20.61 15.13 7.25
CA SER A 588 -19.17 15.35 7.16
C SER A 588 -18.88 16.22 5.93
N LEU A 589 -18.08 17.26 6.11
CA LEU A 589 -17.54 18.09 5.04
C LEU A 589 -16.02 18.01 5.13
N SER A 590 -15.34 17.69 4.04
CA SER A 590 -13.89 17.75 3.95
C SER A 590 -13.46 18.59 2.76
N ASN A 591 -12.41 19.37 2.95
CA ASN A 591 -11.74 20.18 1.95
C ASN A 591 -10.23 20.01 2.15
N ASN A 592 -9.50 19.74 1.08
CA ASN A 592 -8.06 19.69 1.04
C ASN A 592 -7.60 20.41 -0.22
N ARG A 593 -6.78 21.45 -0.06
CA ARG A 593 -6.19 22.17 -1.17
C ARG A 593 -4.70 22.29 -0.93
N THR A 594 -3.90 21.86 -1.89
CA THR A 594 -2.45 22.04 -1.89
C THR A 594 -2.07 22.74 -3.18
N SER A 595 -1.35 23.85 -3.09
CA SER A 595 -0.78 24.53 -4.25
C SER A 595 0.72 24.68 -4.04
N ILE A 596 1.52 24.22 -5.00
CA ILE A 596 2.97 24.36 -5.04
C ILE A 596 3.30 25.16 -6.28
N LYS A 597 4.03 26.26 -6.09
CA LYS A 597 4.56 27.08 -7.17
C LYS A 597 6.07 26.94 -7.21
N TYR A 598 6.63 26.57 -8.35
CA TYR A 598 8.06 26.42 -8.54
C TYR A 598 8.64 27.70 -9.12
N ASN A 599 9.73 28.20 -8.53
CA ASN A 599 10.30 29.49 -8.95
C ASN A 599 11.15 29.38 -10.22
N LYS A 600 11.62 28.17 -10.59
CA LYS A 600 12.53 27.95 -11.74
C LYS A 600 11.87 27.27 -12.95
N GLU A 601 10.84 26.46 -12.74
CA GLU A 601 10.21 25.65 -13.79
C GLU A 601 8.68 25.67 -13.62
N SER A 602 8.00 26.65 -14.23
CA SER A 602 6.54 26.79 -14.10
C SER A 602 5.75 25.59 -14.64
N GLY A 603 6.36 24.77 -15.52
CA GLY A 603 5.79 23.50 -15.99
C GLY A 603 5.61 22.45 -14.89
N ASN A 604 6.17 22.67 -13.70
CA ASN A 604 6.01 21.77 -12.55
C ASN A 604 5.00 22.29 -11.52
N ASP A 605 4.39 23.46 -11.74
CA ASP A 605 3.38 24.00 -10.84
C ASP A 605 2.27 22.99 -10.62
N TYR A 606 1.90 22.83 -9.34
CA TYR A 606 1.06 21.73 -8.89
C TYR A 606 -0.07 22.26 -8.03
N THR A 607 -1.30 21.92 -8.36
CA THR A 607 -2.47 22.21 -7.53
C THR A 607 -3.33 20.97 -7.36
N LEU A 608 -3.54 20.55 -6.12
CA LEU A 608 -4.59 19.62 -5.73
C LEU A 608 -5.73 20.35 -5.06
N LEU A 609 -6.94 19.90 -5.37
CA LEU A 609 -8.16 20.24 -4.68
C LEU A 609 -8.97 18.95 -4.47
N SER A 610 -9.42 18.70 -3.25
CA SER A 610 -10.31 17.60 -2.93
C SER A 610 -11.38 18.13 -1.99
N ASN A 611 -12.63 18.00 -2.38
CA ASN A 611 -13.80 18.36 -1.59
C ASN A 611 -14.68 17.14 -1.46
N ALA A 612 -15.23 16.90 -0.28
CA ALA A 612 -16.28 15.91 -0.13
C ALA A 612 -17.33 16.40 0.86
N PHE A 613 -18.58 16.10 0.56
CA PHE A 613 -19.72 16.27 1.45
C PHE A 613 -20.40 14.92 1.58
N ASN A 614 -20.48 14.40 2.80
CA ASN A 614 -21.04 13.10 3.11
C ASN A 614 -22.12 13.23 4.18
N VAL A 615 -23.17 12.45 4.03
CA VAL A 615 -24.27 12.28 4.98
C VAL A 615 -24.37 10.81 5.30
N LEU A 616 -24.28 10.47 6.59
CA LEU A 616 -24.41 9.12 7.10
C LEU A 616 -25.55 9.09 8.11
N TYR A 617 -26.54 8.25 7.89
CA TYR A 617 -27.58 7.95 8.85
C TYR A 617 -27.47 6.49 9.29
N GLU A 618 -27.15 6.24 10.55
CA GLU A 618 -26.94 4.88 11.07
C GLU A 618 -27.81 4.61 12.30
N THR A 619 -28.59 3.54 12.21
CA THR A 619 -29.38 2.97 13.30
C THR A 619 -29.00 1.50 13.48
N ARG A 620 -29.54 0.85 14.52
CA ARG A 620 -29.32 -0.60 14.72
C ARG A 620 -29.72 -1.48 13.54
N LYS A 621 -30.64 -1.02 12.69
CA LYS A 621 -31.22 -1.79 11.58
C LYS A 621 -30.95 -1.18 10.21
N MET A 622 -30.47 0.05 10.12
CA MET A 622 -30.38 0.73 8.83
C MET A 622 -29.17 1.64 8.81
N LYS A 623 -28.44 1.63 7.70
CA LYS A 623 -27.33 2.53 7.43
C LYS A 623 -27.54 3.13 6.04
N VAL A 624 -27.71 4.44 5.97
CA VAL A 624 -27.79 5.18 4.71
C VAL A 624 -26.57 6.07 4.62
N ALA A 625 -25.82 6.00 3.53
CA ALA A 625 -24.70 6.87 3.25
C ALA A 625 -24.93 7.54 1.91
N SER A 626 -24.78 8.85 1.83
CA SER A 626 -24.84 9.60 0.58
C SER A 626 -23.71 10.60 0.59
N GLY A 627 -23.09 10.85 -0.55
CA GLY A 627 -22.06 11.86 -0.61
C GLY A 627 -21.70 12.26 -2.01
N VAL A 628 -21.11 13.45 -2.11
CA VAL A 628 -20.55 14.00 -3.34
C VAL A 628 -19.09 14.34 -3.06
N SER A 629 -18.20 13.98 -3.97
CA SER A 629 -16.81 14.42 -3.95
C SER A 629 -16.43 15.12 -5.25
N TYR A 630 -15.58 16.13 -5.14
CA TYR A 630 -14.97 16.81 -6.26
C TYR A 630 -13.47 16.85 -6.03
N ASP A 631 -12.73 16.14 -6.87
CA ASP A 631 -11.28 16.08 -6.85
C ASP A 631 -10.75 16.70 -8.13
N ALA A 632 -9.84 17.66 -8.02
CA ALA A 632 -9.16 18.26 -9.16
C ALA A 632 -7.66 18.30 -8.93
N SER A 633 -6.89 18.05 -9.97
CA SER A 633 -5.44 18.12 -9.95
C SER A 633 -4.92 18.74 -11.23
N ALA A 634 -4.12 19.80 -11.11
CA ALA A 634 -3.40 20.40 -12.21
C ALA A 634 -1.90 20.26 -11.97
N ILE A 635 -1.17 19.71 -12.93
CA ILE A 635 0.30 19.60 -12.90
C ILE A 635 0.83 20.00 -14.29
N GLY A 636 1.55 21.12 -14.39
CA GLY A 636 2.00 21.62 -15.69
C GLY A 636 0.84 21.79 -16.68
N ASP A 637 0.96 21.16 -17.85
CA ASP A 637 -0.05 21.17 -18.92
C ASP A 637 -1.15 20.09 -18.77
N THR A 638 -1.18 19.41 -17.62
CA THR A 638 -2.18 18.38 -17.33
C THR A 638 -3.20 18.91 -16.33
N ASP A 639 -4.49 18.76 -16.64
CA ASP A 639 -5.61 19.06 -15.75
C ASP A 639 -6.51 17.84 -15.64
N ARG A 640 -7.01 17.59 -14.43
CA ARG A 640 -7.92 16.50 -14.14
C ARG A 640 -9.00 16.99 -13.21
N LYS A 641 -10.24 16.61 -13.50
CA LYS A 641 -11.39 16.88 -12.65
C LYS A 641 -12.22 15.62 -12.51
N VAL A 642 -12.59 15.28 -11.29
CA VAL A 642 -13.48 14.16 -10.97
C VAL A 642 -14.58 14.63 -10.07
N LEU A 643 -15.81 14.44 -10.53
CA LEU A 643 -17.01 14.61 -9.73
C LEU A 643 -17.63 13.24 -9.49
N SER A 644 -17.71 12.82 -8.23
CA SER A 644 -18.37 11.57 -7.87
C SER A 644 -19.57 11.82 -6.97
N LEU A 645 -20.66 11.10 -7.22
CA LEU A 645 -21.85 11.04 -6.38
C LEU A 645 -22.05 9.59 -5.98
N PHE A 646 -22.22 9.30 -4.69
CA PHE A 646 -22.56 7.96 -4.23
C PHE A 646 -23.74 7.97 -3.28
N ASN A 647 -24.49 6.88 -3.30
CA ASN A 647 -25.62 6.61 -2.42
C ASN A 647 -25.59 5.14 -2.02
N GLY A 648 -25.77 4.86 -0.74
CA GLY A 648 -25.74 3.53 -0.17
C GLY A 648 -26.83 3.37 0.87
N VAL A 649 -27.55 2.26 0.87
CA VAL A 649 -28.57 1.90 1.86
C VAL A 649 -28.35 0.46 2.25
N SER A 650 -28.10 0.22 3.53
CA SER A 650 -28.03 -1.11 4.14
C SER A 650 -29.19 -1.23 5.13
N TYR A 651 -29.97 -2.30 5.04
CA TYR A 651 -31.09 -2.57 5.94
C TYR A 651 -31.03 -3.99 6.50
N LYS A 652 -30.91 -4.10 7.82
CA LYS A 652 -30.88 -5.34 8.57
C LYS A 652 -32.26 -5.73 9.07
N LEU A 653 -32.84 -6.77 8.47
CA LEU A 653 -34.08 -7.40 8.88
C LEU A 653 -33.81 -8.75 9.57
N ARG A 654 -33.71 -8.74 10.90
CA ARG A 654 -33.35 -9.92 11.73
C ARG A 654 -31.96 -10.47 11.33
N ARG A 655 -31.96 -11.58 10.60
CA ARG A 655 -30.78 -12.30 10.09
C ARG A 655 -30.42 -11.89 8.67
N TRP A 656 -31.26 -11.09 8.02
CA TRP A 656 -31.04 -10.61 6.66
C TRP A 656 -30.46 -9.20 6.66
N THR A 657 -29.64 -8.89 5.66
CA THR A 657 -29.18 -7.55 5.31
C THR A 657 -29.46 -7.33 3.83
N VAL A 658 -30.02 -6.19 3.49
CA VAL A 658 -30.22 -5.75 2.10
C VAL A 658 -29.37 -4.52 1.89
N ASP A 659 -28.41 -4.58 0.97
CA ASP A 659 -27.46 -3.53 0.67
C ASP A 659 -27.68 -3.05 -0.77
N LEU A 660 -27.97 -1.77 -0.95
CA LEU A 660 -28.02 -1.10 -2.24
C LEU A 660 -26.93 -0.05 -2.26
N PHE A 661 -26.12 0.00 -3.30
CA PHE A 661 -25.10 1.02 -3.50
C PHE A 661 -25.12 1.49 -4.95
N ALA A 662 -25.14 2.79 -5.17
CA ALA A 662 -25.04 3.41 -6.47
C ALA A 662 -23.93 4.46 -6.42
N ARG A 663 -23.08 4.51 -7.44
CA ARG A 663 -22.08 5.56 -7.64
C ARG A 663 -22.14 6.01 -9.08
N GLN A 664 -22.17 7.32 -9.29
CA GLN A 664 -21.91 7.94 -10.56
C GLN A 664 -20.62 8.76 -10.46
N ALA A 665 -19.75 8.66 -11.46
CA ALA A 665 -18.50 9.41 -11.50
C ALA A 665 -18.29 9.98 -12.90
N PHE A 666 -18.01 11.27 -12.95
CA PHE A 666 -17.59 11.99 -14.15
C PHE A 666 -16.12 12.36 -13.98
N GLU A 667 -15.29 11.98 -14.93
CA GLU A 667 -13.87 12.26 -14.94
C GLU A 667 -13.49 12.93 -16.26
N GLU A 668 -12.86 14.09 -16.17
CA GLU A 668 -12.27 14.83 -17.28
C GLU A 668 -10.75 14.82 -17.07
N TYR A 669 -10.00 14.42 -18.08
CA TYR A 669 -8.54 14.45 -18.10
C TYR A 669 -8.07 15.16 -19.37
N VAL A 670 -7.24 16.18 -19.23
CA VAL A 670 -6.71 17.00 -20.32
C VAL A 670 -5.19 17.03 -20.21
N THR A 671 -4.50 16.70 -21.30
CA THR A 671 -3.04 16.77 -21.42
C THR A 671 -2.67 17.39 -22.77
N GLY A 672 -2.26 18.65 -22.76
CA GLY A 672 -2.01 19.40 -23.99
C GLY A 672 -3.24 19.45 -24.91
N ALA A 673 -3.14 18.86 -26.11
CA ALA A 673 -4.25 18.79 -27.08
C ALA A 673 -5.14 17.54 -26.95
N ARG A 674 -4.86 16.66 -25.97
CA ARG A 674 -5.64 15.43 -25.74
C ARG A 674 -6.61 15.65 -24.60
N SER A 675 -7.87 15.24 -24.79
CA SER A 675 -8.85 15.16 -23.70
C SER A 675 -9.48 13.76 -23.65
N THR A 676 -9.79 13.31 -22.45
CA THR A 676 -10.56 12.09 -22.22
C THR A 676 -11.61 12.39 -21.16
N GLU A 677 -12.86 12.13 -21.50
CA GLU A 677 -14.01 12.23 -20.62
C GLU A 677 -14.56 10.82 -20.36
N ASN A 678 -14.74 10.47 -19.09
CA ASN A 678 -15.33 9.21 -18.67
C ASN A 678 -16.56 9.51 -17.80
N ASP A 679 -17.71 8.94 -18.15
CA ASP A 679 -18.93 8.92 -17.33
C ASP A 679 -19.24 7.47 -16.96
N GLY A 680 -19.21 7.17 -15.67
CA GLY A 680 -19.49 5.85 -15.13
C GLY A 680 -20.65 5.83 -14.17
N LEU A 681 -21.51 4.84 -14.32
CA LEU A 681 -22.54 4.47 -13.38
C LEU A 681 -22.32 3.04 -12.89
N LEU A 682 -22.20 2.89 -11.57
CA LEU A 682 -22.11 1.61 -10.88
C LEU A 682 -23.30 1.46 -9.93
N VAL A 683 -24.07 0.39 -10.08
CA VAL A 683 -25.14 -0.01 -9.18
C VAL A 683 -24.90 -1.42 -8.68
N LYS A 684 -24.97 -1.59 -7.37
CA LYS A 684 -24.79 -2.85 -6.65
C LYS A 684 -25.98 -3.06 -5.75
N PHE A 685 -26.54 -4.26 -5.75
CA PHE A 685 -27.61 -4.65 -4.86
C PHE A 685 -27.32 -6.04 -4.31
N TYR A 686 -27.28 -6.20 -2.99
CA TYR A 686 -26.99 -7.45 -2.32
C TYR A 686 -28.07 -7.74 -1.27
N ILE A 687 -28.43 -9.01 -1.14
CA ILE A 687 -29.26 -9.55 -0.08
C ILE A 687 -28.44 -10.65 0.59
N SER A 688 -27.94 -10.38 1.79
CA SER A 688 -27.19 -11.35 2.59
C SER A 688 -27.99 -11.86 3.79
N ARG A 689 -27.70 -13.08 4.24
CA ARG A 689 -28.26 -13.67 5.46
C ARG A 689 -27.13 -14.13 6.37
N LYS A 690 -26.98 -13.47 7.52
CA LYS A 690 -26.11 -13.89 8.62
C LYS A 690 -26.91 -14.77 9.59
N PHE A 691 -26.51 -16.02 9.77
CA PHE A 691 -27.24 -16.99 10.59
C PHE A 691 -26.89 -16.99 12.06
#